data_AF-A0A1B9M026-F1
#
_entry.id   AF-A0A1B9M026-F1
#
_cell.length_a   1.000
_cell.length_b   1.000
_cell.length_c   1.000
_cell.angle_alpha   90.00
_cell.angle_beta   90.00
_cell.angle_gamma   90.00
#
_symmetry.space_group_name_H-M   'P 1'
#
loop_
_entity.id
_entity.type
_entity.pdbx_description
1 polymer ?
#
loop_
_entity_poly.entity_id
_entity_poly.type
_entity_poly.pdbx_seq_one_letter_code
_entity_poly.pdbx_strand_id
1 'polypeptide(L)'
;MTERFLAVANIIAYHDPQAAKASLAGIKLRVDQLLGFLFYWRKGEEIPYHKYLSDLLTARDYIVCKNLGKIPCLLSTPSMSDLSITVDDLSQRLAIYQQLKIDALEADLFLALTRLDVSTQTSSTIEKLKKLNVAVVLQSGQKMPIDAGSLVLQYLDDPVIEPKLALNTYIEDVLSLPQSLNYFPKRIGNNGFTKILAIFPLWNDSAIPSDIDWATYYHQGFEFQQIVNRRSPFDSRSAIALLAMQRANSPYVAGNMAQAVNDAWQRGLLIPGVADVLLLERFSQVPCRIASLVAVLTDIAKQGILSVVWPILDQLIIASCKAPRLLSGTLETVDAIAEFLPEVQYAVDQGIADANQLQLLGIKMLASKEGSANAIKKAKAIVEKLPKITPLKQDVSMRAPDDFDQVWSKPQKAKVVPEDNVSITISKPVIDQSSRFSKALVKSLMFTLKLPNVSNQVFHIVKNDWYYDLEYEFQCEAYPALSKDQQAIPNFQSSVWLHWCINKQLLVVEKTRNWQENNDGPLSSIDNLIFLNTDNLIFSKSLVTVIIGLLAQDSDTYKANFIFEKNVKKGIIDADTMRKAIILFLDYPDLSPAKLIRLLEKKPSLLPIFCSVLIECIKFVGNLVKQGEKIPAWINRILDMSLTYAPYLKEATRRSYLTEPDSQWQGLADIAQAKAKSVAVNKAKQLLELLK
;
A
#
# COMPACT_ATOMS: atom_id res chain seq x y z
N MET A 1 20.84 -15.64 -6.95
CA MET A 1 22.00 -16.29 -6.29
C MET A 1 21.57 -17.43 -5.35
N THR A 2 20.64 -17.19 -4.43
CA THR A 2 20.14 -18.19 -3.45
C THR A 2 19.64 -19.50 -4.07
N GLU A 3 18.83 -19.43 -5.13
CA GLU A 3 18.28 -20.63 -5.79
C GLU A 3 19.37 -21.56 -6.34
N ARG A 4 20.36 -20.99 -7.02
CA ARG A 4 21.49 -21.76 -7.56
C ARG A 4 22.30 -22.41 -6.44
N PHE A 5 22.53 -21.68 -5.36
CA PHE A 5 23.24 -22.20 -4.19
C PHE A 5 22.50 -23.41 -3.58
N LEU A 6 21.19 -23.31 -3.34
CA LEU A 6 20.43 -24.40 -2.72
C LEU A 6 20.28 -25.60 -3.67
N ALA A 7 20.09 -25.38 -4.97
CA ALA A 7 20.06 -26.45 -5.97
C ALA A 7 21.39 -27.23 -6.03
N VAL A 8 22.53 -26.52 -6.05
CA VAL A 8 23.86 -27.15 -6.01
C VAL A 8 24.09 -27.90 -4.69
N ALA A 9 23.73 -27.29 -3.55
CA ALA A 9 23.83 -27.94 -2.26
C ALA A 9 23.00 -29.23 -2.21
N ASN A 10 21.80 -29.23 -2.80
CA ASN A 10 20.97 -30.43 -2.90
C ASN A 10 21.61 -31.53 -3.74
N ILE A 11 22.12 -31.20 -4.93
CA ILE A 11 22.74 -32.17 -5.83
C ILE A 11 23.96 -32.82 -5.15
N ILE A 12 24.84 -32.03 -4.54
CA ILE A 12 26.00 -32.57 -3.82
C ILE A 12 25.53 -33.42 -2.64
N ALA A 13 24.56 -32.95 -1.84
CA ALA A 13 24.07 -33.70 -0.69
C ALA A 13 23.41 -35.02 -1.08
N TYR A 14 22.71 -35.08 -2.22
CA TYR A 14 22.07 -36.30 -2.71
C TYR A 14 23.09 -37.38 -3.09
N HIS A 15 24.21 -37.00 -3.70
CA HIS A 15 25.27 -37.93 -4.08
C HIS A 15 26.24 -38.26 -2.94
N ASP A 16 26.64 -37.25 -2.17
CA ASP A 16 27.56 -37.38 -1.04
C ASP A 16 27.19 -36.37 0.07
N PRO A 17 26.35 -36.80 1.04
CA PRO A 17 25.98 -35.98 2.17
C PRO A 17 27.18 -35.47 2.99
N GLN A 18 28.27 -36.23 3.08
CA GLN A 18 29.43 -35.82 3.88
C GLN A 18 30.25 -34.76 3.17
N ALA A 19 30.47 -34.89 1.85
CA ALA A 19 31.11 -33.85 1.05
C ALA A 19 30.30 -32.54 1.05
N ALA A 20 28.97 -32.63 0.99
CA ALA A 20 28.10 -31.46 1.13
C ALA A 20 28.28 -30.78 2.50
N LYS A 21 28.26 -31.56 3.59
CA LYS A 21 28.49 -31.03 4.95
C LYS A 21 29.85 -30.36 5.09
N ALA A 22 30.91 -30.97 4.54
CA ALA A 22 32.26 -30.41 4.53
C ALA A 22 32.32 -29.09 3.74
N SER A 23 31.66 -29.02 2.59
CA SER A 23 31.60 -27.82 1.75
C SER A 23 30.82 -26.67 2.41
N LEU A 24 29.86 -27.00 3.28
CA LEU A 24 29.08 -26.03 4.08
C LEU A 24 29.75 -25.70 5.43
N ALA A 25 31.01 -26.12 5.67
CA ALA A 25 31.74 -25.87 6.92
C ALA A 25 31.91 -24.37 7.26
N GLY A 26 31.85 -23.47 6.26
CA GLY A 26 31.93 -22.03 6.45
C GLY A 26 30.64 -21.38 6.97
N ILE A 27 29.48 -22.04 6.86
CA ILE A 27 28.19 -21.47 7.31
C ILE A 27 28.18 -21.34 8.82
N LYS A 28 27.92 -20.14 9.34
CA LYS A 28 27.76 -19.88 10.78
C LYS A 28 26.28 -19.73 11.11
N LEU A 29 25.89 -19.98 12.36
CA LEU A 29 24.55 -19.62 12.82
C LEU A 29 24.38 -18.10 12.65
N ARG A 30 23.32 -17.72 11.94
CA ARG A 30 23.00 -16.34 11.54
C ARG A 30 21.50 -16.14 11.72
N VAL A 31 21.09 -14.87 11.70
CA VAL A 31 19.68 -14.46 11.73
C VAL A 31 18.95 -14.84 10.43
N ASP A 32 19.69 -15.01 9.32
CA ASP A 32 19.12 -15.49 8.06
C ASP A 32 18.57 -16.92 8.19
N GLN A 33 17.32 -17.13 7.77
CA GLN A 33 16.59 -18.38 7.99
C GLN A 33 17.19 -19.56 7.22
N LEU A 34 17.48 -19.39 5.93
CA LEU A 34 18.05 -20.46 5.09
C LEU A 34 19.42 -20.90 5.62
N LEU A 35 20.31 -19.94 5.91
CA LEU A 35 21.62 -20.27 6.47
C LEU A 35 21.52 -20.90 7.86
N GLY A 36 20.52 -20.52 8.66
CA GLY A 36 20.18 -21.18 9.92
C GLY A 36 19.80 -22.64 9.72
N PHE A 37 18.89 -22.95 8.79
CA PHE A 37 18.49 -24.33 8.49
C PHE A 37 19.67 -25.20 8.01
N LEU A 38 20.50 -24.66 7.12
CA LEU A 38 21.70 -25.34 6.64
C LEU A 38 22.74 -25.55 7.74
N PHE A 39 22.86 -24.62 8.69
CA PHE A 39 23.76 -24.74 9.83
C PHE A 39 23.42 -25.95 10.72
N TYR A 40 22.14 -26.19 11.00
CA TYR A 40 21.70 -27.37 11.76
C TYR A 40 21.88 -28.64 10.95
N TRP A 41 21.40 -28.67 9.70
CA TRP A 41 21.52 -29.85 8.83
C TRP A 41 22.97 -30.31 8.69
N ARG A 42 23.91 -29.37 8.46
CA ARG A 42 25.32 -29.73 8.28
C ARG A 42 25.95 -30.34 9.53
N LYS A 43 25.48 -29.94 10.72
CA LYS A 43 25.93 -30.47 12.00
C LYS A 43 25.33 -31.84 12.32
N GLY A 44 24.34 -32.29 11.52
CA GLY A 44 23.55 -33.47 11.84
C GLY A 44 22.59 -33.22 13.00
N GLU A 45 22.35 -31.96 13.36
CA GLU A 45 21.41 -31.57 14.40
C GLU A 45 20.01 -31.42 13.79
N GLU A 46 18.99 -31.62 14.62
CA GLU A 46 17.61 -31.39 14.20
C GLU A 46 17.38 -29.90 13.93
N ILE A 47 16.83 -29.58 12.77
CA ILE A 47 16.42 -28.21 12.44
C ILE A 47 15.21 -27.88 13.34
N PRO A 48 15.25 -26.80 14.15
CA PRO A 48 14.17 -26.44 15.07
C PRO A 48 12.79 -26.53 14.41
N TYR A 49 11.89 -27.31 15.01
CA TYR A 49 10.59 -27.57 14.43
C TYR A 49 9.70 -26.33 14.54
N HIS A 50 9.31 -25.79 13.38
CA HIS A 50 8.27 -24.79 13.30
C HIS A 50 6.97 -25.48 12.88
N LYS A 51 5.97 -25.50 13.77
CA LYS A 51 4.68 -26.19 13.56
C LYS A 51 3.96 -25.74 12.28
N TYR A 52 4.12 -24.47 11.91
CA TYR A 52 3.59 -23.93 10.67
C TYR A 52 4.41 -22.71 10.22
N LEU A 53 4.93 -22.75 9.00
CA LEU A 53 5.61 -21.60 8.38
C LEU A 53 4.67 -20.97 7.35
N SER A 54 4.10 -19.81 7.66
CA SER A 54 3.07 -19.20 6.81
C SER A 54 3.61 -18.62 5.50
N ASP A 55 4.91 -18.32 5.41
CA ASP A 55 5.55 -17.80 4.19
C ASP A 55 6.03 -18.94 3.28
N LEU A 56 5.74 -18.83 1.97
CA LEU A 56 6.07 -19.86 0.98
C LEU A 56 7.59 -20.11 0.86
N LEU A 57 8.41 -19.07 0.79
CA LEU A 57 9.85 -19.22 0.58
C LEU A 57 10.49 -19.83 1.83
N THR A 58 10.14 -19.34 3.01
CA THR A 58 10.60 -19.92 4.28
C THR A 58 10.15 -21.37 4.44
N ALA A 59 8.89 -21.69 4.12
CA ALA A 59 8.38 -23.06 4.19
C ALA A 59 9.13 -23.99 3.23
N ARG A 60 9.38 -23.53 1.99
CA ARG A 60 10.18 -24.27 1.01
C ARG A 60 11.59 -24.51 1.51
N ASP A 61 12.28 -23.47 1.97
CA ASP A 61 13.66 -23.59 2.43
C ASP A 61 13.77 -24.55 3.63
N TYR A 62 12.81 -24.49 4.57
CA TYR A 62 12.75 -25.42 5.70
C TYR A 62 12.62 -26.88 5.25
N ILE A 63 11.62 -27.21 4.41
CA ILE A 63 11.37 -28.61 4.01
C ILE A 63 12.47 -29.16 3.10
N VAL A 64 13.06 -28.33 2.25
CA VAL A 64 14.19 -28.72 1.41
C VAL A 64 15.40 -29.00 2.28
N CYS A 65 15.79 -28.09 3.18
CA CYS A 65 16.92 -28.29 4.08
C CYS A 65 16.75 -29.52 4.97
N LYS A 66 15.53 -29.80 5.46
CA LYS A 66 15.22 -31.01 6.25
C LYS A 66 15.42 -32.31 5.46
N ASN A 67 15.28 -32.26 4.13
CA ASN A 67 15.35 -33.42 3.24
C ASN A 67 16.59 -33.42 2.33
N LEU A 68 17.58 -32.55 2.59
CA LEU A 68 18.87 -32.61 1.89
C LEU A 68 19.51 -33.99 2.07
N GLY A 69 19.99 -34.54 0.96
CA GLY A 69 20.49 -35.92 0.87
C GLY A 69 19.43 -36.98 0.61
N LYS A 70 18.13 -36.61 0.52
CA LYS A 70 17.03 -37.54 0.24
C LYS A 70 16.32 -37.26 -1.08
N ILE A 71 16.35 -36.02 -1.57
CA ILE A 71 15.65 -35.60 -2.78
C ILE A 71 16.62 -35.43 -3.96
N PRO A 72 16.28 -35.93 -5.17
CA PRO A 72 17.22 -36.06 -6.29
C PRO A 72 17.51 -34.71 -6.97
N CYS A 73 16.54 -33.82 -6.98
CA CYS A 73 16.63 -32.45 -7.49
C CYS A 73 15.55 -31.61 -6.81
N LEU A 74 15.57 -30.29 -6.95
CA LEU A 74 14.48 -29.43 -6.46
C LEU A 74 13.50 -29.15 -7.60
N LEU A 75 12.21 -29.30 -7.35
CA LEU A 75 11.17 -29.01 -8.33
C LEU A 75 11.15 -27.52 -8.70
N SER A 76 11.43 -26.65 -7.73
CA SER A 76 11.44 -25.19 -7.90
C SER A 76 12.74 -24.60 -8.46
N THR A 77 13.73 -25.42 -8.87
CA THR A 77 14.95 -24.91 -9.50
C THR A 77 14.61 -24.13 -10.78
N PRO A 78 15.02 -22.87 -10.93
CA PRO A 78 14.76 -22.14 -12.16
C PRO A 78 15.26 -22.85 -13.42
N SER A 79 14.47 -22.84 -14.50
CA SER A 79 14.91 -23.21 -15.84
C SER A 79 15.67 -22.06 -16.51
N MET A 80 15.26 -20.83 -16.20
CA MET A 80 15.74 -19.59 -16.81
C MET A 80 16.39 -18.67 -15.76
N SER A 81 17.21 -17.73 -16.22
CA SER A 81 17.89 -16.77 -15.35
C SER A 81 16.93 -15.80 -14.65
N ASP A 82 15.71 -15.62 -15.17
CA ASP A 82 14.65 -14.79 -14.58
C ASP A 82 13.89 -15.48 -13.44
N LEU A 83 14.29 -16.69 -13.05
CA LEU A 83 13.66 -17.56 -12.06
C LEU A 83 12.46 -18.38 -12.56
N SER A 84 12.01 -18.18 -13.81
CA SER A 84 10.91 -18.97 -14.37
C SER A 84 11.30 -20.43 -14.61
N ILE A 85 10.28 -21.29 -14.64
CA ILE A 85 10.40 -22.73 -14.86
C ILE A 85 9.57 -23.10 -16.09
N THR A 86 10.13 -23.90 -17.00
CA THR A 86 9.38 -24.41 -18.15
C THR A 86 8.53 -25.62 -17.75
N VAL A 87 7.42 -25.84 -18.45
CA VAL A 87 6.55 -26.99 -18.17
C VAL A 87 7.28 -28.32 -18.39
N ASP A 88 8.15 -28.39 -19.40
CA ASP A 88 8.92 -29.61 -19.68
C ASP A 88 9.96 -29.90 -18.60
N ASP A 89 10.70 -28.91 -18.09
CA ASP A 89 11.66 -29.13 -17.01
C ASP A 89 10.98 -29.61 -15.72
N LEU A 90 9.84 -29.02 -15.36
CA LEU A 90 9.08 -29.49 -14.18
C LEU A 90 8.58 -30.93 -14.39
N SER A 91 8.05 -31.24 -15.58
CA SER A 91 7.62 -32.60 -15.96
C SER A 91 8.76 -33.62 -15.87
N GLN A 92 9.94 -33.27 -16.38
CA GLN A 92 11.13 -34.13 -16.32
C GLN A 92 11.58 -34.38 -14.87
N ARG A 93 11.60 -33.35 -14.03
CA ARG A 93 11.97 -33.51 -12.62
C ARG A 93 10.98 -34.41 -11.88
N LEU A 94 9.68 -34.23 -12.11
CA LEU A 94 8.67 -35.13 -11.53
C LEU A 94 8.80 -36.57 -12.05
N ALA A 95 9.20 -36.78 -13.31
CA ALA A 95 9.48 -38.11 -13.83
C ALA A 95 10.64 -38.80 -13.08
N ILE A 96 11.67 -38.05 -12.69
CA ILE A 96 12.76 -38.55 -11.84
C ILE A 96 12.24 -38.98 -10.47
N TYR A 97 11.38 -38.16 -9.84
CA TYR A 97 10.74 -38.50 -8.57
C TYR A 97 9.93 -39.79 -8.67
N GLN A 98 9.14 -39.96 -9.75
CA GLN A 98 8.38 -41.18 -10.01
C GLN A 98 9.29 -42.41 -10.18
N GLN A 99 10.33 -42.30 -11.01
CA GLN A 99 11.27 -43.39 -11.27
C GLN A 99 11.96 -43.87 -9.98
N LEU A 100 12.30 -42.93 -9.10
CA LEU A 100 12.98 -43.20 -7.83
C LEU A 100 12.02 -43.50 -6.67
N LYS A 101 10.70 -43.44 -6.90
CA LYS A 101 9.65 -43.62 -5.88
C LYS A 101 9.81 -42.67 -4.68
N ILE A 102 10.17 -41.42 -4.96
CA ILE A 102 10.34 -40.36 -3.97
C ILE A 102 9.11 -39.45 -4.02
N ASP A 103 8.53 -39.15 -2.86
CA ASP A 103 7.40 -38.23 -2.74
C ASP A 103 7.87 -36.78 -2.98
N ALA A 104 7.05 -35.97 -3.65
CA ALA A 104 7.29 -34.54 -3.83
C ALA A 104 7.03 -33.76 -2.54
N LEU A 105 7.80 -32.70 -2.30
CA LEU A 105 7.64 -31.83 -1.13
C LEU A 105 6.68 -30.68 -1.44
N GLU A 106 5.68 -30.43 -0.61
CA GLU A 106 4.57 -29.54 -0.96
C GLU A 106 5.01 -28.10 -1.26
N ALA A 107 5.83 -27.48 -0.40
CA ALA A 107 6.19 -26.07 -0.61
C ALA A 107 7.20 -25.89 -1.75
N ASP A 108 7.98 -26.93 -2.07
CA ASP A 108 8.87 -26.92 -3.24
C ASP A 108 8.07 -27.05 -4.55
N LEU A 109 7.06 -27.92 -4.57
CA LEU A 109 6.11 -28.00 -5.69
C LEU A 109 5.30 -26.70 -5.82
N PHE A 110 4.79 -26.14 -4.72
CA PHE A 110 4.02 -24.89 -4.76
C PHE A 110 4.87 -23.75 -5.34
N LEU A 111 6.12 -23.57 -4.88
CA LEU A 111 7.01 -22.56 -5.47
C LEU A 111 7.33 -22.85 -6.95
N ALA A 112 7.40 -24.13 -7.35
CA ALA A 112 7.58 -24.49 -8.75
C ALA A 112 6.38 -24.07 -9.61
N LEU A 113 5.15 -24.27 -9.12
CA LEU A 113 3.92 -23.87 -9.80
C LEU A 113 3.85 -22.34 -9.99
N THR A 114 4.15 -21.55 -8.95
CA THR A 114 4.08 -20.08 -9.06
C THR A 114 5.16 -19.49 -9.99
N ARG A 115 6.25 -20.24 -10.22
CA ARG A 115 7.30 -19.90 -11.19
C ARG A 115 7.06 -20.47 -12.59
N LEU A 116 6.02 -21.28 -12.78
CA LEU A 116 5.79 -22.03 -14.00
C LEU A 116 5.35 -21.09 -15.13
N ASP A 117 6.08 -21.15 -16.24
CA ASP A 117 5.70 -20.49 -17.47
C ASP A 117 4.71 -21.34 -18.25
N VAL A 118 3.42 -21.11 -17.99
CA VAL A 118 2.31 -21.83 -18.64
C VAL A 118 2.34 -21.74 -20.16
N SER A 119 2.96 -20.70 -20.74
CA SER A 119 3.07 -20.54 -22.19
C SER A 119 4.01 -21.54 -22.85
N THR A 120 4.86 -22.22 -22.07
CA THR A 120 5.80 -23.24 -22.58
C THR A 120 5.19 -24.65 -22.65
N GLN A 121 3.90 -24.80 -22.35
CA GLN A 121 3.23 -26.09 -22.45
C GLN A 121 3.17 -26.59 -23.90
N THR A 122 3.34 -27.91 -24.07
CA THR A 122 3.19 -28.59 -25.35
C THR A 122 2.32 -29.82 -25.18
N SER A 123 1.66 -30.29 -26.25
CA SER A 123 0.85 -31.52 -26.19
C SER A 123 1.65 -32.73 -25.68
N SER A 124 2.94 -32.83 -26.05
CA SER A 124 3.84 -33.88 -25.58
C SER A 124 4.03 -33.82 -24.05
N THR A 125 4.30 -32.62 -23.53
CA THR A 125 4.52 -32.44 -22.09
C THR A 125 3.25 -32.69 -21.28
N ILE A 126 2.07 -32.28 -21.78
CA ILE A 126 0.77 -32.59 -21.16
C ILE A 126 0.55 -34.11 -21.08
N GLU A 127 0.84 -34.85 -22.14
CA GLU A 127 0.72 -36.31 -22.15
C GLU A 127 1.71 -37.01 -21.20
N LYS A 128 2.90 -36.41 -20.97
CA LYS A 128 3.82 -36.89 -19.93
C LYS A 128 3.22 -36.66 -18.53
N LEU A 129 2.73 -35.45 -18.25
CA LEU A 129 2.18 -35.08 -16.94
C LEU A 129 1.00 -35.97 -16.54
N LYS A 130 0.09 -36.31 -17.48
CA LYS A 130 -1.03 -37.23 -17.25
C LYS A 130 -0.61 -38.63 -16.78
N LYS A 131 0.64 -39.04 -17.05
CA LYS A 131 1.18 -40.36 -16.67
C LYS A 131 1.97 -40.33 -15.37
N LEU A 132 2.15 -39.16 -14.77
CA LEU A 132 2.84 -39.00 -13.50
C LEU A 132 1.84 -39.20 -12.35
N ASN A 133 2.28 -39.95 -11.35
CA ASN A 133 1.58 -40.27 -10.12
C ASN A 133 2.60 -40.21 -8.97
N VAL A 134 3.10 -39.00 -8.71
CA VAL A 134 4.04 -38.72 -7.62
C VAL A 134 3.24 -38.17 -6.44
N ALA A 135 3.22 -38.89 -5.32
CA ALA A 135 2.54 -38.40 -4.13
C ALA A 135 3.22 -37.14 -3.58
N VAL A 136 2.44 -36.24 -3.00
CA VAL A 136 2.95 -35.00 -2.39
C VAL A 136 2.82 -35.09 -0.88
N VAL A 137 3.87 -34.75 -0.14
CA VAL A 137 3.90 -34.72 1.33
C VAL A 137 3.95 -33.29 1.84
N LEU A 138 3.05 -32.98 2.76
CA LEU A 138 2.99 -31.71 3.49
C LEU A 138 4.15 -31.58 4.47
N GLN A 139 4.45 -30.36 4.94
CA GLN A 139 5.40 -30.11 6.03
C GLN A 139 5.13 -30.95 7.29
N SER A 140 3.86 -31.31 7.55
CA SER A 140 3.46 -32.19 8.66
C SER A 140 3.86 -33.66 8.47
N GLY A 141 4.29 -34.05 7.26
CA GLY A 141 4.55 -35.43 6.85
C GLY A 141 3.32 -36.17 6.29
N GLN A 142 2.13 -35.56 6.35
CA GLN A 142 0.92 -36.15 5.77
C GLN A 142 0.94 -36.09 4.24
N LYS A 143 0.39 -37.13 3.58
CA LYS A 143 0.22 -37.13 2.13
C LYS A 143 -1.00 -36.32 1.72
N MET A 144 -0.86 -35.55 0.67
CA MET A 144 -1.98 -34.88 0.01
C MET A 144 -2.86 -35.90 -0.71
N PRO A 145 -4.17 -35.65 -0.85
CA PRO A 145 -5.10 -36.56 -1.52
C PRO A 145 -4.99 -36.56 -3.05
N ILE A 146 -4.06 -35.79 -3.62
CA ILE A 146 -3.86 -35.57 -5.05
C ILE A 146 -2.36 -35.65 -5.36
N ASP A 147 -2.02 -36.21 -6.53
CA ASP A 147 -0.64 -36.36 -6.99
C ASP A 147 -0.10 -35.07 -7.66
N ALA A 148 1.22 -34.99 -7.78
CA ALA A 148 1.89 -33.82 -8.35
C ALA A 148 1.58 -33.59 -9.84
N GLY A 149 1.39 -34.66 -10.63
CA GLY A 149 1.06 -34.54 -12.05
C GLY A 149 -0.30 -33.88 -12.25
N SER A 150 -1.30 -34.35 -11.50
CA SER A 150 -2.65 -33.78 -11.46
C SER A 150 -2.64 -32.32 -10.96
N LEU A 151 -1.86 -31.99 -9.93
CA LEU A 151 -1.72 -30.62 -9.44
C LEU A 151 -1.13 -29.67 -10.49
N VAL A 152 -0.10 -30.11 -11.22
CA VAL A 152 0.49 -29.31 -12.31
C VAL A 152 -0.53 -29.08 -13.42
N LEU A 153 -1.26 -30.11 -13.83
CA LEU A 153 -2.30 -29.98 -14.87
C LEU A 153 -3.41 -29.00 -14.45
N GLN A 154 -3.91 -29.09 -13.21
CA GLN A 154 -4.90 -28.13 -12.69
C GLN A 154 -4.36 -26.70 -12.69
N TYR A 155 -3.08 -26.51 -12.35
CA TYR A 155 -2.47 -25.18 -12.35
C TYR A 155 -2.25 -24.62 -13.76
N LEU A 156 -1.95 -25.46 -14.75
CA LEU A 156 -1.85 -25.03 -16.15
C LEU A 156 -3.17 -24.48 -16.69
N ASP A 157 -4.29 -25.07 -16.25
CA ASP A 157 -5.64 -24.62 -16.62
C ASP A 157 -6.13 -23.41 -15.80
N ASP A 158 -5.69 -23.28 -14.54
CA ASP A 158 -6.11 -22.22 -13.60
C ASP A 158 -4.89 -21.63 -12.85
N PRO A 159 -3.99 -20.89 -13.53
CA PRO A 159 -2.78 -20.33 -12.92
C PRO A 159 -3.07 -19.05 -12.13
N VAL A 160 -2.13 -18.64 -11.25
CA VAL A 160 -2.26 -17.33 -10.60
C VAL A 160 -2.02 -16.23 -11.62
N ILE A 161 -3.03 -15.38 -11.82
CA ILE A 161 -2.96 -14.23 -12.71
C ILE A 161 -2.42 -13.01 -11.96
N GLU A 162 -1.53 -12.26 -12.61
CA GLU A 162 -1.03 -11.00 -12.07
C GLU A 162 -2.20 -10.03 -11.81
N PRO A 163 -2.39 -9.57 -10.56
CA PRO A 163 -3.41 -8.57 -10.28
C PRO A 163 -2.99 -7.22 -10.88
N LYS A 164 -3.95 -6.47 -11.43
CA LYS A 164 -3.71 -5.06 -11.80
C LYS A 164 -3.66 -4.21 -10.54
N LEU A 165 -2.53 -3.55 -10.29
CA LEU A 165 -2.39 -2.66 -9.14
C LEU A 165 -2.84 -1.25 -9.48
N ALA A 166 -3.89 -0.80 -8.79
CA ALA A 166 -4.24 0.61 -8.72
C ALA A 166 -3.21 1.37 -7.89
N LEU A 167 -3.24 2.70 -8.04
CA LEU A 167 -2.62 3.61 -7.09
C LEU A 167 -3.19 3.36 -5.68
N ASN A 168 -2.30 3.25 -4.70
CA ASN A 168 -2.60 3.06 -3.27
C ASN A 168 -3.18 1.69 -2.87
N THR A 169 -3.10 0.70 -3.75
CA THR A 169 -3.58 -0.66 -3.45
C THR A 169 -2.42 -1.55 -2.99
N TYR A 170 -2.64 -2.31 -1.92
CA TYR A 170 -1.73 -3.37 -1.51
C TYR A 170 -2.00 -4.63 -2.34
N ILE A 171 -0.95 -5.40 -2.66
CA ILE A 171 -1.13 -6.63 -3.44
C ILE A 171 -2.01 -7.63 -2.69
N GLU A 172 -1.93 -7.65 -1.37
CA GLU A 172 -2.74 -8.48 -0.48
C GLU A 172 -4.24 -8.15 -0.56
N ASP A 173 -4.60 -6.92 -0.96
CA ASP A 173 -6.00 -6.51 -1.08
C ASP A 173 -6.62 -6.96 -2.43
N VAL A 174 -5.80 -7.26 -3.44
CA VAL A 174 -6.27 -7.62 -4.80
C VAL A 174 -5.85 -9.01 -5.27
N LEU A 175 -4.94 -9.66 -4.57
CA LEU A 175 -4.47 -10.99 -4.91
C LEU A 175 -5.56 -12.02 -4.63
N SER A 176 -5.98 -12.71 -5.70
CA SER A 176 -6.86 -13.87 -5.62
C SER A 176 -6.07 -15.12 -5.98
N LEU A 177 -6.13 -16.14 -5.11
CA LEU A 177 -5.51 -17.43 -5.41
C LEU A 177 -6.52 -18.33 -6.16
N PRO A 178 -6.09 -18.98 -7.26
CA PRO A 178 -6.92 -19.88 -8.05
C PRO A 178 -7.30 -21.16 -7.29
N GLN A 179 -8.31 -21.86 -7.80
CA GLN A 179 -8.80 -23.11 -7.19
C GLN A 179 -7.76 -24.22 -7.30
N SER A 180 -6.92 -24.19 -8.35
CA SER A 180 -5.78 -25.11 -8.54
C SER A 180 -4.84 -25.19 -7.33
N LEU A 181 -4.82 -24.15 -6.48
CA LEU A 181 -3.99 -24.09 -5.27
C LEU A 181 -4.69 -24.48 -3.97
N ASN A 182 -5.98 -24.85 -4.00
CA ASN A 182 -6.78 -25.11 -2.79
C ASN A 182 -6.30 -26.29 -1.94
N TYR A 183 -5.58 -27.25 -2.53
CA TYR A 183 -5.01 -28.37 -1.78
C TYR A 183 -3.79 -27.97 -0.94
N PHE A 184 -3.14 -26.85 -1.28
CA PHE A 184 -1.95 -26.40 -0.55
C PHE A 184 -2.33 -25.64 0.73
N PRO A 185 -1.48 -25.69 1.76
CA PRO A 185 -1.59 -24.76 2.89
C PRO A 185 -1.58 -23.30 2.41
N LYS A 186 -2.23 -22.39 3.14
CA LYS A 186 -2.21 -20.96 2.83
C LYS A 186 -0.80 -20.37 3.09
N ARG A 187 0.02 -20.36 2.04
CA ARG A 187 1.42 -19.87 2.06
C ARG A 187 1.61 -18.45 1.48
N ILE A 188 0.57 -17.89 0.87
CA ILE A 188 0.58 -16.57 0.23
C ILE A 188 -0.57 -15.74 0.84
N GLY A 189 -0.32 -14.47 1.17
CA GLY A 189 -1.34 -13.50 1.64
C GLY A 189 -1.42 -13.24 3.15
N ASN A 190 -0.64 -13.94 3.99
CA ASN A 190 -0.72 -13.77 5.46
C ASN A 190 0.29 -12.77 6.06
N ASN A 191 1.36 -12.41 5.35
CA ASN A 191 2.43 -11.55 5.86
C ASN A 191 2.83 -10.52 4.80
N GLY A 192 2.82 -9.23 5.13
CA GLY A 192 3.20 -8.12 4.24
C GLY A 192 4.68 -8.02 3.86
N PHE A 193 5.40 -9.14 3.83
CA PHE A 193 6.83 -9.25 3.49
C PHE A 193 7.10 -10.25 2.36
N THR A 194 6.07 -10.59 1.57
CA THR A 194 6.24 -11.57 0.49
C THR A 194 7.16 -11.01 -0.60
N LYS A 195 8.27 -11.72 -0.87
CA LYS A 195 9.16 -11.41 -2.00
C LYS A 195 8.50 -11.84 -3.31
N ILE A 196 7.55 -11.03 -3.81
CA ILE A 196 6.66 -11.38 -4.93
C ILE A 196 7.45 -11.82 -6.17
N LEU A 197 8.50 -11.09 -6.56
CA LEU A 197 9.35 -11.48 -7.70
C LEU A 197 9.92 -12.91 -7.59
N ALA A 198 10.32 -13.33 -6.39
CA ALA A 198 10.90 -14.66 -6.20
C ALA A 198 9.85 -15.77 -6.30
N ILE A 199 8.57 -15.46 -6.07
CA ILE A 199 7.44 -16.39 -6.15
C ILE A 199 6.82 -16.38 -7.56
N PHE A 200 6.61 -15.18 -8.12
CA PHE A 200 5.98 -14.90 -9.41
C PHE A 200 6.94 -14.09 -10.31
N PRO A 201 7.97 -14.74 -10.90
CA PRO A 201 9.01 -14.05 -11.67
C PRO A 201 8.52 -13.46 -13.00
N LEU A 202 7.42 -13.99 -13.53
CA LEU A 202 6.83 -13.58 -14.81
C LEU A 202 5.88 -12.38 -14.67
N TRP A 203 5.56 -11.97 -13.43
CA TRP A 203 4.75 -10.77 -13.20
C TRP A 203 5.57 -9.50 -13.47
N ASN A 204 4.90 -8.49 -13.99
CA ASN A 204 5.49 -7.21 -14.31
C ASN A 204 5.35 -6.25 -13.12
N ASP A 205 4.47 -5.26 -13.22
CA ASP A 205 4.30 -4.23 -12.21
C ASP A 205 4.14 -4.84 -10.82
N SER A 206 3.23 -5.80 -10.63
CA SER A 206 2.90 -6.35 -9.31
C SER A 206 4.04 -7.08 -8.60
N ALA A 207 5.05 -7.55 -9.33
CA ALA A 207 6.23 -8.16 -8.73
C ALA A 207 7.29 -7.17 -8.24
N ILE A 208 7.27 -5.92 -8.74
CA ILE A 208 8.30 -4.94 -8.40
C ILE A 208 7.85 -4.10 -7.20
N PRO A 209 8.66 -4.02 -6.12
CA PRO A 209 8.40 -3.12 -5.02
C PRO A 209 8.34 -1.68 -5.53
N SER A 210 7.22 -0.98 -5.28
CA SER A 210 7.14 0.48 -5.51
C SER A 210 7.23 1.25 -4.20
N ASP A 211 7.71 0.61 -3.15
CA ASP A 211 8.23 1.32 -1.98
C ASP A 211 9.62 1.82 -2.37
N ILE A 212 9.64 2.89 -3.17
CA ILE A 212 10.83 3.69 -3.54
C ILE A 212 11.41 4.40 -2.29
N ASP A 213 10.81 4.14 -1.13
CA ASP A 213 11.27 4.49 0.19
C ASP A 213 12.45 3.60 0.60
N TRP A 214 13.59 4.03 0.07
CA TRP A 214 14.93 3.89 0.66
C TRP A 214 15.50 2.49 0.55
N ALA A 215 16.51 2.37 -0.31
CA ALA A 215 17.35 1.20 -0.30
C ALA A 215 18.23 1.20 0.97
N THR A 216 17.64 0.87 2.12
CA THR A 216 18.28 0.78 3.43
C THR A 216 19.11 -0.48 3.59
N TYR A 217 18.95 -1.47 2.71
CA TYR A 217 19.58 -2.77 2.84
C TYR A 217 20.42 -3.15 1.62
N TYR A 218 21.61 -3.68 1.88
CA TYR A 218 22.57 -4.14 0.88
C TYR A 218 21.98 -5.13 -0.15
N HIS A 219 21.02 -5.95 0.26
CA HIS A 219 20.46 -6.99 -0.61
C HIS A 219 19.60 -6.43 -1.75
N GLN A 220 19.04 -5.23 -1.60
CA GLN A 220 18.14 -4.64 -2.59
C GLN A 220 18.83 -4.48 -3.93
N GLY A 221 20.12 -4.09 -3.97
CA GLY A 221 20.86 -4.01 -5.23
C GLY A 221 20.89 -5.33 -6.03
N PHE A 222 20.96 -6.48 -5.35
CA PHE A 222 20.91 -7.79 -6.00
C PHE A 222 19.50 -8.16 -6.47
N GLU A 223 18.46 -7.66 -5.81
CA GLU A 223 17.08 -7.86 -6.26
C GLU A 223 16.84 -7.16 -7.60
N PHE A 224 17.34 -5.93 -7.78
CA PHE A 224 17.24 -5.24 -9.07
C PHE A 224 18.05 -5.90 -10.18
N GLN A 225 19.26 -6.39 -9.87
CA GLN A 225 20.01 -7.22 -10.83
C GLN A 225 19.25 -8.50 -11.21
N GLN A 226 18.49 -9.08 -10.27
CA GLN A 226 17.64 -10.23 -10.57
C GLN A 226 16.42 -9.85 -11.41
N ILE A 227 15.79 -8.70 -11.15
CA ILE A 227 14.63 -8.19 -11.90
C ILE A 227 14.95 -8.05 -13.38
N VAL A 228 16.13 -7.51 -13.70
CA VAL A 228 16.51 -7.29 -15.10
C VAL A 228 16.78 -8.58 -15.86
N ASN A 229 16.87 -9.75 -15.21
CA ASN A 229 16.99 -11.04 -15.90
C ASN A 229 15.75 -11.43 -16.71
N ARG A 230 14.62 -10.75 -16.52
CA ARG A 230 13.38 -11.00 -17.27
C ARG A 230 13.51 -10.89 -18.79
N ARG A 231 12.62 -11.59 -19.48
CA ARG A 231 12.54 -11.63 -20.95
C ARG A 231 11.62 -10.57 -21.57
N SER A 232 10.63 -10.10 -20.82
CA SER A 232 9.66 -9.10 -21.29
C SER A 232 10.08 -7.70 -20.85
N PRO A 233 9.84 -6.67 -21.68
CA PRO A 233 10.04 -5.28 -21.29
C PRO A 233 9.26 -4.89 -20.03
N PHE A 234 9.74 -3.85 -19.36
CA PHE A 234 9.07 -3.32 -18.18
C PHE A 234 7.78 -2.59 -18.55
N ASP A 235 6.73 -2.80 -17.76
CA ASP A 235 5.53 -1.97 -17.79
C ASP A 235 5.80 -0.62 -17.13
N SER A 236 4.86 0.32 -17.29
CA SER A 236 5.03 1.73 -16.95
C SER A 236 5.52 1.98 -15.52
N ARG A 237 4.96 1.26 -14.52
CA ARG A 237 5.38 1.43 -13.12
C ARG A 237 6.74 0.81 -12.86
N SER A 238 6.97 -0.37 -13.38
CA SER A 238 8.25 -1.09 -13.25
C SER A 238 9.42 -0.31 -13.86
N ALA A 239 9.19 0.29 -15.03
CA ALA A 239 10.18 1.08 -15.75
C ALA A 239 10.58 2.33 -14.93
N ILE A 240 9.60 3.11 -14.45
CA ILE A 240 9.90 4.29 -13.64
C ILE A 240 10.53 3.92 -12.30
N ALA A 241 10.11 2.82 -11.67
CA ALA A 241 10.67 2.35 -10.41
C ALA A 241 12.15 1.98 -10.57
N LEU A 242 12.51 1.22 -11.61
CA LEU A 242 13.90 0.85 -11.89
C LEU A 242 14.79 2.10 -12.07
N LEU A 243 14.33 3.10 -12.84
CA LEU A 243 15.07 4.34 -13.06
C LEU A 243 15.20 5.17 -11.78
N ALA A 244 14.11 5.29 -11.03
CA ALA A 244 14.08 6.09 -9.82
C ALA A 244 14.89 5.48 -8.67
N MET A 245 15.12 4.17 -8.65
CA MET A 245 15.80 3.51 -7.53
C MET A 245 17.28 3.81 -7.41
N GLN A 246 17.91 4.30 -8.47
CA GLN A 246 19.25 4.88 -8.40
C GLN A 246 19.31 6.14 -7.50
N ARG A 247 18.16 6.72 -7.08
CA ARG A 247 18.09 7.79 -6.07
C ARG A 247 18.44 7.33 -4.64
N ALA A 248 18.80 6.06 -4.46
CA ALA A 248 19.19 5.49 -3.17
C ALA A 248 20.43 6.19 -2.58
N ASN A 249 20.35 6.56 -1.30
CA ASN A 249 21.45 7.23 -0.58
C ASN A 249 22.61 6.29 -0.17
N SER A 250 22.49 4.97 -0.41
CA SER A 250 23.48 4.00 0.03
C SER A 250 24.49 3.71 -1.10
N PRO A 251 25.79 4.02 -0.90
CA PRO A 251 26.82 3.76 -1.92
C PRO A 251 26.98 2.26 -2.21
N TYR A 252 26.56 1.40 -1.27
CA TYR A 252 26.66 -0.05 -1.40
C TYR A 252 25.73 -0.66 -2.44
N VAL A 253 24.60 -0.01 -2.73
CA VAL A 253 23.63 -0.50 -3.72
C VAL A 253 23.69 0.30 -5.02
N ALA A 254 24.20 1.54 -4.99
CA ALA A 254 24.25 2.44 -6.14
C ALA A 254 24.89 1.80 -7.38
N GLY A 255 26.03 1.12 -7.22
CA GLY A 255 26.71 0.43 -8.32
C GLY A 255 25.85 -0.68 -8.95
N ASN A 256 25.20 -1.50 -8.13
CA ASN A 256 24.31 -2.56 -8.61
C ASN A 256 23.08 -1.99 -9.32
N MET A 257 22.51 -0.87 -8.84
CA MET A 257 21.37 -0.22 -9.49
C MET A 257 21.75 0.41 -10.83
N ALA A 258 22.90 1.09 -10.89
CA ALA A 258 23.41 1.68 -12.12
C ALA A 258 23.69 0.59 -13.17
N GLN A 259 24.28 -0.53 -12.75
CA GLN A 259 24.46 -1.69 -13.62
C GLN A 259 23.11 -2.25 -14.09
N ALA A 260 22.13 -2.42 -13.19
CA ALA A 260 20.81 -2.93 -13.56
C ALA A 260 20.12 -2.06 -14.62
N VAL A 261 20.19 -0.72 -14.53
CA VAL A 261 19.63 0.17 -15.57
C VAL A 261 20.34 0.00 -16.91
N ASN A 262 21.68 -0.09 -16.91
CA ASN A 262 22.44 -0.32 -18.12
C ASN A 262 22.13 -1.68 -18.75
N ASP A 263 22.08 -2.74 -17.95
CA ASP A 263 21.71 -4.09 -18.39
C ASP A 263 20.29 -4.11 -18.95
N ALA A 264 19.35 -3.41 -18.32
CA ALA A 264 17.97 -3.28 -18.79
C ALA A 264 17.88 -2.57 -20.15
N TRP A 265 18.64 -1.50 -20.34
CA TRP A 265 18.71 -0.79 -21.61
C TRP A 265 19.32 -1.65 -22.72
N GLN A 266 20.50 -2.23 -22.47
CA GLN A 266 21.21 -3.08 -23.45
C GLN A 266 20.38 -4.28 -23.90
N ARG A 267 19.48 -4.76 -23.05
CA ARG A 267 18.59 -5.90 -23.33
C ARG A 267 17.23 -5.50 -23.90
N GLY A 268 16.99 -4.21 -24.15
CA GLY A 268 15.73 -3.71 -24.69
C GLY A 268 14.55 -3.81 -23.71
N LEU A 269 14.81 -3.87 -22.40
CA LEU A 269 13.77 -3.93 -21.37
C LEU A 269 13.19 -2.55 -21.04
N LEU A 270 13.98 -1.49 -21.23
CA LEU A 270 13.56 -0.10 -21.08
C LEU A 270 13.11 0.47 -22.42
N ILE A 271 11.81 0.72 -22.56
CA ILE A 271 11.22 1.27 -23.78
C ILE A 271 10.97 2.77 -23.61
N PRO A 272 11.48 3.63 -24.51
CA PRO A 272 11.17 5.06 -24.51
C PRO A 272 9.67 5.35 -24.45
N GLY A 273 9.27 6.27 -23.57
CA GLY A 273 7.87 6.69 -23.41
C GLY A 273 6.97 5.75 -22.59
N VAL A 274 7.46 4.59 -22.13
CA VAL A 274 6.66 3.66 -21.30
C VAL A 274 6.62 4.07 -19.83
N ALA A 275 7.73 4.56 -19.28
CA ALA A 275 7.80 4.97 -17.87
C ALA A 275 6.82 6.12 -17.56
N ASP A 276 6.04 5.96 -16.48
CA ASP A 276 5.02 6.93 -16.05
C ASP A 276 5.32 7.46 -14.63
N VAL A 277 5.58 8.76 -14.52
CA VAL A 277 5.92 9.42 -13.24
C VAL A 277 4.77 9.42 -12.24
N LEU A 278 3.52 9.29 -12.68
CA LEU A 278 2.36 9.25 -11.80
C LEU A 278 2.27 7.91 -11.05
N LEU A 279 2.89 6.85 -11.60
CA LEU A 279 3.00 5.54 -10.97
C LEU A 279 4.25 5.40 -10.10
N LEU A 280 5.08 6.43 -10.03
CA LEU A 280 6.31 6.44 -9.24
C LEU A 280 6.02 6.13 -7.77
N GLU A 281 5.11 6.86 -7.14
CA GLU A 281 4.85 6.72 -5.71
C GLU A 281 3.66 5.77 -5.49
N ARG A 282 3.89 4.58 -4.90
CA ARG A 282 2.83 3.56 -4.67
C ARG A 282 1.60 4.12 -3.98
N PHE A 283 1.82 4.98 -2.99
CA PHE A 283 0.79 5.52 -2.10
C PHE A 283 0.57 7.04 -2.25
N SER A 284 0.96 7.62 -3.40
CA SER A 284 0.77 9.04 -3.68
C SER A 284 0.71 9.29 -5.18
N GLN A 285 -0.21 10.14 -5.65
CA GLN A 285 -0.21 10.59 -7.04
C GLN A 285 0.81 11.71 -7.30
N VAL A 286 1.42 12.26 -6.24
CA VAL A 286 2.34 13.38 -6.32
C VAL A 286 3.77 12.87 -6.14
N PRO A 287 4.63 12.97 -7.18
CA PRO A 287 6.05 12.61 -7.09
C PRO A 287 6.78 13.39 -5.99
N CYS A 288 7.65 12.72 -5.25
CA CYS A 288 8.47 13.35 -4.21
C CYS A 288 9.98 13.26 -4.53
N ARG A 289 10.79 14.06 -3.83
CA ARG A 289 12.26 14.14 -4.01
C ARG A 289 12.71 14.30 -5.46
N ILE A 290 11.98 15.13 -6.22
CA ILE A 290 12.19 15.32 -7.66
C ILE A 290 13.62 15.75 -7.96
N ALA A 291 14.25 16.61 -7.16
CA ALA A 291 15.64 17.02 -7.39
C ALA A 291 16.64 15.84 -7.40
N SER A 292 16.50 14.91 -6.45
CA SER A 292 17.35 13.70 -6.40
C SER A 292 17.07 12.76 -7.56
N LEU A 293 15.80 12.63 -7.96
CA LEU A 293 15.43 11.85 -9.14
C LEU A 293 16.02 12.45 -10.42
N VAL A 294 15.91 13.76 -10.60
CA VAL A 294 16.44 14.47 -11.77
C VAL A 294 17.96 14.32 -11.85
N ALA A 295 18.69 14.44 -10.74
CA ALA A 295 20.14 14.25 -10.74
C ALA A 295 20.54 12.88 -11.32
N VAL A 296 19.87 11.82 -10.87
CA VAL A 296 20.08 10.46 -11.36
C VAL A 296 19.64 10.29 -12.81
N LEU A 297 18.49 10.84 -13.20
CA LEU A 297 18.01 10.80 -14.58
C LEU A 297 18.99 11.51 -15.53
N THR A 298 19.59 12.62 -15.11
CA THR A 298 20.64 13.32 -15.86
C THR A 298 21.87 12.44 -16.05
N ASP A 299 22.31 11.72 -15.02
CA ASP A 299 23.43 10.78 -15.14
C ASP A 299 23.11 9.60 -16.08
N ILE A 300 21.88 9.09 -16.05
CA ILE A 300 21.38 8.05 -16.97
C ILE A 300 21.33 8.58 -18.41
N ALA A 301 20.86 9.80 -18.62
CA ALA A 301 20.82 10.43 -19.93
C ALA A 301 22.23 10.61 -20.52
N LYS A 302 23.19 11.05 -19.69
CA LYS A 302 24.62 11.18 -20.07
C LYS A 302 25.27 9.84 -20.43
N GLN A 303 24.75 8.73 -19.94
CA GLN A 303 25.18 7.37 -20.31
C GLN A 303 24.58 6.90 -21.66
N GLY A 304 23.88 7.77 -22.40
CA GLY A 304 23.32 7.47 -23.71
C GLY A 304 21.88 6.96 -23.70
N ILE A 305 21.20 7.06 -22.55
CA ILE A 305 19.81 6.58 -22.37
C ILE A 305 18.82 7.76 -22.35
N LEU A 306 19.16 8.86 -23.04
CA LEU A 306 18.35 10.09 -23.08
C LEU A 306 16.94 9.87 -23.65
N SER A 307 16.77 8.96 -24.62
CA SER A 307 15.47 8.66 -25.24
C SER A 307 14.43 8.13 -24.23
N VAL A 308 14.88 7.42 -23.19
CA VAL A 308 14.02 6.94 -22.10
C VAL A 308 13.77 8.06 -21.09
N VAL A 309 14.79 8.86 -20.78
CA VAL A 309 14.73 9.92 -19.75
C VAL A 309 13.93 11.14 -20.21
N TRP A 310 14.04 11.53 -21.49
CA TRP A 310 13.49 12.79 -21.99
C TRP A 310 11.98 12.97 -21.73
N PRO A 311 11.10 11.98 -22.03
CA PRO A 311 9.69 12.10 -21.73
C PRO A 311 9.39 12.22 -20.22
N ILE A 312 10.21 11.60 -19.37
CA ILE A 312 10.05 11.59 -17.91
C ILE A 312 10.25 13.00 -17.35
N LEU A 313 11.24 13.75 -17.85
CA LEU A 313 11.50 15.11 -17.41
C LEU A 313 10.30 16.02 -17.65
N ASP A 314 9.68 15.96 -18.84
CA ASP A 314 8.49 16.77 -19.15
C ASP A 314 7.27 16.32 -18.32
N GLN A 315 7.09 15.01 -18.12
CA GLN A 315 6.04 14.47 -17.24
C GLN A 315 6.19 14.96 -15.78
N LEU A 316 7.41 15.09 -15.25
CA LEU A 316 7.64 15.65 -13.90
C LEU A 316 7.19 17.11 -13.80
N ILE A 317 7.40 17.91 -14.85
CA ILE A 317 6.87 19.28 -14.93
C ILE A 317 5.34 19.28 -14.98
N ILE A 318 4.74 18.35 -15.73
CA ILE A 318 3.28 18.19 -15.79
C ILE A 318 2.72 17.89 -14.40
N ALA A 319 3.28 16.90 -13.70
CA ALA A 319 2.88 16.53 -12.35
C ALA A 319 3.02 17.72 -11.38
N SER A 320 4.12 18.47 -11.48
CA SER A 320 4.34 19.67 -10.67
C SER A 320 3.32 20.78 -10.92
N CYS A 321 2.93 21.00 -12.18
CA CYS A 321 1.95 22.02 -12.53
C CYS A 321 0.52 21.69 -12.08
N LYS A 322 0.18 20.39 -12.00
CA LYS A 322 -1.12 19.88 -11.53
C LYS A 322 -1.23 19.87 -10.01
N ALA A 323 -0.12 19.87 -9.29
CA ALA A 323 -0.12 19.92 -7.83
C ALA A 323 -0.65 21.29 -7.30
N PRO A 324 -1.20 21.35 -6.07
CA PRO A 324 -1.71 22.60 -5.49
C PRO A 324 -0.66 23.73 -5.39
N ARG A 325 0.61 23.35 -5.32
CA ARG A 325 1.79 24.23 -5.40
C ARG A 325 2.83 23.54 -6.25
N LEU A 326 3.67 24.33 -6.94
CA LEU A 326 4.82 23.77 -7.66
C LEU A 326 5.68 22.94 -6.71
N LEU A 327 6.03 21.74 -7.16
CA LEU A 327 6.77 20.78 -6.36
C LEU A 327 8.23 21.20 -6.21
N SER A 328 8.81 20.89 -5.05
CA SER A 328 10.26 21.04 -4.86
C SER A 328 11.01 20.13 -5.84
N GLY A 329 12.01 20.65 -6.55
CA GLY A 329 12.68 19.97 -7.66
C GLY A 329 12.24 20.41 -9.07
N THR A 330 11.22 21.27 -9.18
CA THR A 330 10.73 21.75 -10.49
C THR A 330 11.79 22.55 -11.25
N LEU A 331 12.58 23.39 -10.56
CA LEU A 331 13.61 24.21 -11.20
C LEU A 331 14.71 23.32 -11.78
N GLU A 332 15.14 22.32 -11.01
CA GLU A 332 16.14 21.32 -11.38
C GLU A 332 15.68 20.52 -12.60
N THR A 333 14.39 20.17 -12.67
CA THR A 333 13.80 19.49 -13.83
C THR A 333 13.85 20.38 -15.08
N VAL A 334 13.52 21.67 -14.95
CA VAL A 334 13.62 22.65 -16.06
C VAL A 334 15.08 22.80 -16.52
N ASP A 335 16.02 22.80 -15.57
CA ASP A 335 17.45 22.90 -15.87
C ASP A 335 17.98 21.69 -16.62
N ALA A 336 17.57 20.47 -16.25
CA ALA A 336 17.89 19.26 -16.99
C ALA A 336 17.30 19.28 -18.42
N ILE A 337 16.06 19.76 -18.59
CA ILE A 337 15.48 19.91 -19.93
C ILE A 337 16.27 20.92 -20.77
N ALA A 338 16.67 22.05 -20.17
CA ALA A 338 17.48 23.05 -20.86
C ALA A 338 18.87 22.51 -21.25
N GLU A 339 19.47 21.66 -20.42
CA GLU A 339 20.77 21.01 -20.65
C GLU A 339 20.71 20.11 -21.89
N PHE A 340 19.69 19.24 -22.00
CA PHE A 340 19.60 18.23 -23.08
C PHE A 340 18.83 18.68 -24.33
N LEU A 341 18.21 19.86 -24.31
CA LEU A 341 17.43 20.36 -25.45
C LEU A 341 18.24 20.45 -26.76
N PRO A 342 19.50 20.94 -26.79
CA PRO A 342 20.29 20.99 -28.02
C PRO A 342 20.49 19.62 -28.66
N GLU A 343 20.75 18.58 -27.87
CA GLU A 343 20.94 17.21 -28.32
C GLU A 343 19.65 16.61 -28.91
N VAL A 344 18.50 16.88 -28.28
CA VAL A 344 17.19 16.42 -28.79
C VAL A 344 16.83 17.16 -30.08
N GLN A 345 17.11 18.46 -30.17
CA GLN A 345 16.90 19.24 -31.39
C GLN A 345 17.75 18.67 -32.53
N TYR A 346 19.03 18.41 -32.28
CA TYR A 346 19.91 17.78 -33.26
C TYR A 346 19.38 16.41 -33.70
N ALA A 347 18.92 15.57 -32.77
CA ALA A 347 18.36 14.25 -33.11
C ALA A 347 17.10 14.36 -33.98
N VAL A 348 16.24 15.36 -33.75
CA VAL A 348 15.08 15.64 -34.60
C VAL A 348 15.51 16.14 -35.98
N ASP A 349 16.46 17.08 -36.04
CA ASP A 349 16.95 17.65 -37.29
C ASP A 349 17.62 16.59 -38.19
N GLN A 350 18.24 15.57 -37.58
CA GLN A 350 18.82 14.41 -38.29
C GLN A 350 17.81 13.29 -38.60
N GLY A 351 16.54 13.43 -38.21
CA GLY A 351 15.52 12.40 -38.40
C GLY A 351 15.71 11.14 -37.53
N ILE A 352 16.53 11.21 -36.48
CA ILE A 352 16.74 10.14 -35.50
C ILE A 352 15.56 10.09 -34.50
N ALA A 353 15.00 11.26 -34.18
CA ALA A 353 13.85 11.41 -33.28
C ALA A 353 12.68 12.09 -33.99
N ASP A 354 11.46 11.75 -33.58
CA ASP A 354 10.24 12.37 -34.10
C ASP A 354 10.12 13.83 -33.61
N ALA A 355 9.63 14.74 -34.47
CA ALA A 355 9.45 16.15 -34.12
C ALA A 355 8.55 16.37 -32.89
N ASN A 356 7.70 15.40 -32.55
CA ASN A 356 6.87 15.42 -31.34
C ASN A 356 7.69 15.45 -30.04
N GLN A 357 8.96 15.04 -30.06
CA GLN A 357 9.85 15.13 -28.88
C GLN A 357 10.08 16.59 -28.43
N LEU A 358 9.88 17.56 -29.33
CA LEU A 358 10.00 19.00 -29.04
C LEU A 358 8.66 19.64 -28.64
N GLN A 359 7.59 18.86 -28.46
CA GLN A 359 6.31 19.40 -28.01
C GLN A 359 6.37 19.95 -26.58
N LEU A 360 7.07 19.26 -25.67
CA LEU A 360 7.30 19.64 -24.26
C LEU A 360 6.09 20.31 -23.60
N LEU A 361 5.00 19.53 -23.45
CA LEU A 361 3.72 20.02 -22.96
C LEU A 361 3.82 20.53 -21.52
N GLY A 362 4.62 19.88 -20.69
CA GLY A 362 4.91 20.32 -19.33
C GLY A 362 5.58 21.68 -19.30
N ILE A 363 6.65 21.88 -20.08
CA ILE A 363 7.33 23.18 -20.19
C ILE A 363 6.39 24.27 -20.69
N LYS A 364 5.56 24.00 -21.71
CA LYS A 364 4.57 24.97 -22.20
C LYS A 364 3.54 25.32 -21.13
N MET A 365 3.03 24.33 -20.41
CA MET A 365 2.11 24.54 -19.29
C MET A 365 2.75 25.37 -18.17
N LEU A 366 4.00 25.10 -17.81
CA LEU A 366 4.73 25.87 -16.80
C LEU A 366 4.98 27.32 -17.25
N ALA A 367 5.35 27.53 -18.51
CA ALA A 367 5.59 28.85 -19.09
C ALA A 367 4.32 29.71 -19.14
N SER A 368 3.13 29.08 -19.25
CA SER A 368 1.83 29.77 -19.24
C SER A 368 1.40 30.28 -17.86
N LYS A 369 1.99 29.78 -16.77
CA LYS A 369 1.63 30.22 -15.41
C LYS A 369 2.11 31.65 -15.14
N GLU A 370 1.31 32.38 -14.39
CA GLU A 370 1.69 33.69 -13.84
C GLU A 370 2.57 33.51 -12.60
N GLY A 371 3.61 34.34 -12.46
CA GLY A 371 4.50 34.33 -11.30
C GLY A 371 5.95 34.70 -11.63
N SER A 372 6.72 34.98 -10.58
CA SER A 372 8.14 35.39 -10.66
C SER A 372 9.12 34.26 -10.37
N ALA A 373 8.63 33.04 -10.13
CA ALA A 373 9.46 31.88 -9.84
C ALA A 373 10.48 31.62 -10.96
N ASN A 374 11.73 31.31 -10.59
CA ASN A 374 12.81 31.08 -11.56
C ASN A 374 12.48 29.96 -12.56
N ALA A 375 11.80 28.90 -12.11
CA ALA A 375 11.36 27.81 -12.98
C ALA A 375 10.43 28.31 -14.11
N ILE A 376 9.52 29.24 -13.82
CA ILE A 376 8.62 29.84 -14.82
C ILE A 376 9.42 30.67 -15.82
N LYS A 377 10.37 31.50 -15.35
CA LYS A 377 11.23 32.33 -16.21
C LYS A 377 12.06 31.47 -17.18
N LYS A 378 12.67 30.40 -16.67
CA LYS A 378 13.46 29.48 -17.50
C LYS A 378 12.58 28.70 -18.48
N ALA A 379 11.40 28.25 -18.06
CA ALA A 379 10.45 27.60 -18.96
C ALA A 379 10.05 28.50 -20.14
N LYS A 380 9.80 29.80 -19.90
CA LYS A 380 9.52 30.77 -20.97
C LYS A 380 10.68 30.89 -21.97
N ALA A 381 11.91 30.98 -21.48
CA ALA A 381 13.11 31.02 -22.32
C ALA A 381 13.32 29.73 -23.15
N ILE A 382 12.89 28.57 -22.64
CA ILE A 382 12.89 27.32 -23.41
C ILE A 382 11.84 27.39 -24.53
N VAL A 383 10.59 27.79 -24.21
CA VAL A 383 9.51 27.88 -25.20
C VAL A 383 9.86 28.80 -26.37
N GLU A 384 10.56 29.91 -26.11
CA GLU A 384 11.04 30.82 -27.17
C GLU A 384 11.98 30.16 -28.18
N LYS A 385 12.67 29.08 -27.78
CA LYS A 385 13.58 28.32 -28.65
C LYS A 385 12.91 27.15 -29.37
N LEU A 386 11.69 26.77 -28.96
CA LEU A 386 11.00 25.61 -29.54
C LEU A 386 10.34 25.95 -30.88
N PRO A 387 10.28 25.00 -31.83
CA PRO A 387 9.53 25.17 -33.06
C PRO A 387 8.04 25.40 -32.75
N LYS A 388 7.38 26.24 -33.56
CA LYS A 388 5.93 26.48 -33.48
C LYS A 388 5.17 25.25 -34.00
N ILE A 389 5.07 24.23 -33.17
CA ILE A 389 4.26 23.04 -33.43
C ILE A 389 2.83 23.34 -32.99
N THR A 390 1.86 23.20 -33.89
CA THR A 390 0.43 23.32 -33.58
C THR A 390 0.06 22.25 -32.55
N PRO A 391 -0.43 22.62 -31.35
CA PRO A 391 -0.80 21.63 -30.35
C PRO A 391 -1.96 20.78 -30.87
N LEU A 392 -1.85 19.46 -30.76
CA LEU A 392 -3.02 18.58 -30.76
C LEU A 392 -3.88 18.99 -29.56
N LYS A 393 -5.08 19.51 -29.84
CA LYS A 393 -6.10 19.70 -28.80
C LYS A 393 -6.40 18.33 -28.20
N GLN A 394 -5.87 18.07 -27.01
CA GLN A 394 -6.48 17.07 -26.14
C GLN A 394 -7.72 17.73 -25.53
N ASP A 395 -8.88 17.32 -26.01
CA ASP A 395 -10.09 17.45 -25.22
C ASP A 395 -9.86 16.66 -23.94
N VAL A 396 -9.72 17.37 -22.82
CA VAL A 396 -9.90 16.77 -21.49
C VAL A 396 -11.41 16.56 -21.31
N SER A 397 -11.98 15.71 -22.16
CA SER A 397 -13.21 15.02 -21.83
C SER A 397 -12.86 14.15 -20.63
N MET A 398 -13.40 14.46 -19.46
CA MET A 398 -13.35 13.56 -18.31
C MET A 398 -14.07 12.26 -18.69
N ARG A 399 -13.34 11.32 -19.28
CA ARG A 399 -13.77 9.93 -19.37
C ARG A 399 -13.91 9.40 -17.95
N ALA A 400 -14.80 8.44 -17.75
CA ALA A 400 -14.90 7.74 -16.48
C ALA A 400 -13.52 7.21 -16.08
N PRO A 401 -13.09 7.34 -14.81
CA PRO A 401 -11.83 6.76 -14.37
C PRO A 401 -11.81 5.25 -14.63
N ASP A 402 -10.77 4.77 -15.31
CA ASP A 402 -10.62 3.34 -15.64
C ASP A 402 -10.46 2.46 -14.38
N ASP A 403 -10.10 3.07 -13.26
CA ASP A 403 -9.91 2.48 -11.93
C ASP A 403 -11.07 2.75 -10.97
N PHE A 404 -12.24 3.20 -11.46
CA PHE A 404 -13.38 3.57 -10.61
C PHE A 404 -13.74 2.47 -9.61
N ASP A 405 -13.84 1.20 -10.02
CA ASP A 405 -14.25 0.10 -9.15
C ASP A 405 -13.19 -0.25 -8.08
N GLN A 406 -11.94 0.19 -8.26
CA GLN A 406 -10.85 0.04 -7.28
C GLN A 406 -10.90 1.16 -6.24
N VAL A 407 -11.12 2.40 -6.67
CA VAL A 407 -11.29 3.57 -5.78
C VAL A 407 -12.63 3.48 -5.03
N TRP A 408 -13.68 3.05 -5.73
CA TRP A 408 -15.04 2.87 -5.20
C TRP A 408 -15.32 1.40 -4.89
N SER A 409 -14.41 0.78 -4.14
CA SER A 409 -14.55 -0.63 -3.73
C SER A 409 -15.84 -0.85 -2.93
N LYS A 410 -16.52 -1.97 -3.18
CA LYS A 410 -17.73 -2.31 -2.42
C LYS A 410 -17.38 -2.47 -0.94
N PRO A 411 -17.97 -1.68 -0.04
CA PRO A 411 -17.69 -1.83 1.38
C PRO A 411 -18.07 -3.25 1.83
N GLN A 412 -17.28 -3.80 2.75
CA GLN A 412 -17.66 -5.05 3.42
C GLN A 412 -19.04 -4.86 4.06
N LYS A 413 -19.83 -5.94 4.16
CA LYS A 413 -21.17 -5.88 4.76
C LYS A 413 -21.09 -5.18 6.12
N ALA A 414 -21.79 -4.04 6.24
CA ALA A 414 -21.81 -3.23 7.44
C ALA A 414 -22.22 -4.08 8.64
N LYS A 415 -21.42 -4.02 9.70
CA LYS A 415 -21.75 -4.59 11.00
C LYS A 415 -22.61 -3.59 11.74
N VAL A 416 -23.64 -4.09 12.42
CA VAL A 416 -24.48 -3.24 13.26
C VAL A 416 -23.64 -2.78 14.46
N VAL A 417 -23.37 -1.49 14.52
CA VAL A 417 -22.75 -0.85 15.69
C VAL A 417 -23.87 -0.46 16.65
N PRO A 418 -23.89 -0.96 17.89
CA PRO A 418 -24.95 -0.66 18.85
C PRO A 418 -24.95 0.82 19.26
N GLU A 419 -26.15 1.39 19.31
CA GLU A 419 -26.42 2.71 19.89
C GLU A 419 -26.31 2.63 21.42
N ASP A 420 -25.55 3.54 22.02
CA ASP A 420 -25.26 3.54 23.47
C ASP A 420 -25.89 4.73 24.23
N ASN A 421 -26.55 5.65 23.53
CA ASN A 421 -27.14 6.88 24.08
C ASN A 421 -26.16 7.72 24.92
N VAL A 422 -24.86 7.56 24.71
CA VAL A 422 -23.83 8.35 25.39
C VAL A 422 -23.71 9.70 24.70
N SER A 423 -23.63 10.77 25.49
CA SER A 423 -23.33 12.10 24.95
C SER A 423 -21.82 12.29 24.90
N ILE A 424 -21.31 12.74 23.74
CA ILE A 424 -19.90 13.07 23.55
C ILE A 424 -19.75 14.58 23.39
N THR A 425 -18.76 15.15 24.06
CA THR A 425 -18.26 16.51 23.77
C THR A 425 -16.77 16.46 23.47
N ILE A 426 -16.29 17.34 22.60
CA ILE A 426 -14.91 17.33 22.12
C ILE A 426 -14.28 18.69 22.40
N SER A 427 -13.09 18.65 23.00
CA SER A 427 -12.31 19.86 23.25
C SER A 427 -10.82 19.57 23.22
N LYS A 428 -10.02 20.62 23.35
CA LYS A 428 -8.61 20.48 23.73
C LYS A 428 -8.48 20.16 25.22
N PRO A 429 -7.56 19.26 25.62
CA PRO A 429 -7.28 19.03 27.03
C PRO A 429 -6.59 20.25 27.65
N VAL A 430 -7.00 20.63 28.87
CA VAL A 430 -6.25 21.61 29.68
C VAL A 430 -5.13 20.88 30.40
N ILE A 431 -3.88 21.24 30.10
CA ILE A 431 -2.69 20.51 30.53
C ILE A 431 -2.00 21.26 31.66
N ASP A 432 -1.76 20.57 32.78
CA ASP A 432 -0.84 21.03 33.81
C ASP A 432 0.60 20.92 33.29
N GLN A 433 1.30 22.05 33.21
CA GLN A 433 2.68 22.14 32.71
C GLN A 433 3.69 21.36 33.56
N SER A 434 3.34 21.00 34.81
CA SER A 434 4.15 20.16 35.69
C SER A 434 4.05 18.66 35.37
N SER A 435 3.10 18.24 34.53
CA SER A 435 2.92 16.84 34.15
C SER A 435 4.01 16.38 33.18
N ARG A 436 4.58 15.19 33.44
CA ARG A 436 5.56 14.51 32.54
C ARG A 436 4.99 14.21 31.14
N PHE A 437 3.66 14.22 30.99
CA PHE A 437 2.97 13.97 29.73
C PHE A 437 2.61 15.24 28.95
N SER A 438 2.94 16.42 29.49
CA SER A 438 2.47 17.73 29.00
C SER A 438 2.77 18.00 27.52
N LYS A 439 3.96 17.65 27.01
CA LYS A 439 4.33 17.90 25.60
C LYS A 439 3.58 17.01 24.60
N ALA A 440 3.22 15.78 24.99
CA ALA A 440 2.53 14.84 24.11
C ALA A 440 1.03 15.16 23.97
N LEU A 441 0.41 15.63 25.06
CA LEU A 441 -1.03 15.86 25.16
C LEU A 441 -1.50 17.15 24.47
N VAL A 442 -0.62 18.14 24.25
CA VAL A 442 -0.98 19.42 23.57
C VAL A 442 -1.54 19.18 22.16
N LYS A 443 -1.12 18.07 21.53
CA LYS A 443 -1.54 17.70 20.17
C LYS A 443 -2.76 16.77 20.14
N SER A 444 -3.20 16.26 21.29
CA SER A 444 -4.34 15.35 21.40
C SER A 444 -5.68 16.09 21.35
N LEU A 445 -6.75 15.31 21.21
CA LEU A 445 -8.13 15.72 21.47
C LEU A 445 -8.58 15.05 22.78
N MET A 446 -9.49 15.71 23.49
CA MET A 446 -10.17 15.15 24.64
C MET A 446 -11.63 14.89 24.27
N PHE A 447 -12.06 13.64 24.43
CA PHE A 447 -13.45 13.24 24.27
C PHE A 447 -14.06 13.05 25.65
N THR A 448 -15.05 13.87 25.99
CA THR A 448 -15.75 13.78 27.28
C THR A 448 -17.08 13.08 27.08
N LEU A 449 -17.20 11.90 27.68
CA LEU A 449 -18.37 11.02 27.59
C LEU A 449 -19.23 11.17 28.84
N LYS A 450 -20.53 11.40 28.64
CA LYS A 450 -21.56 11.33 29.67
C LYS A 450 -22.41 10.09 29.43
N LEU A 451 -22.25 9.10 30.31
CA LEU A 451 -22.95 7.83 30.23
C LEU A 451 -24.35 7.94 30.85
N PRO A 452 -25.40 7.39 30.21
CA PRO A 452 -26.78 7.47 30.73
C PRO A 452 -26.97 6.65 32.02
N ASN A 453 -26.19 5.60 32.20
CA ASN A 453 -26.22 4.66 33.32
C ASN A 453 -25.33 5.09 34.51
N VAL A 454 -24.57 6.18 34.39
CA VAL A 454 -23.70 6.67 35.47
C VAL A 454 -24.08 8.12 35.79
N SER A 455 -24.92 8.29 36.82
CA SER A 455 -25.32 9.62 37.27
C SER A 455 -24.14 10.37 37.89
N ASN A 456 -24.04 11.66 37.59
CA ASN A 456 -23.10 12.60 38.21
C ASN A 456 -21.60 12.42 37.91
N GLN A 457 -21.23 11.55 36.97
CA GLN A 457 -19.85 11.36 36.53
C GLN A 457 -19.73 11.59 35.02
N VAL A 458 -18.60 12.15 34.58
CA VAL A 458 -18.19 12.15 33.17
C VAL A 458 -16.80 11.53 33.05
N PHE A 459 -16.50 11.02 31.86
CA PHE A 459 -15.26 10.29 31.58
C PHE A 459 -14.51 10.95 30.43
N HIS A 460 -13.24 11.27 30.63
CA HIS A 460 -12.38 11.84 29.61
C HIS A 460 -11.55 10.75 28.95
N ILE A 461 -11.56 10.72 27.62
CA ILE A 461 -10.67 9.89 26.81
C ILE A 461 -9.65 10.82 26.15
N VAL A 462 -8.37 10.52 26.37
CA VAL A 462 -7.25 11.21 25.72
C VAL A 462 -6.25 10.15 25.25
N LYS A 463 -5.85 10.21 23.98
CA LYS A 463 -4.89 9.28 23.38
C LYS A 463 -3.69 10.03 22.81
N ASN A 464 -2.49 9.47 22.98
CA ASN A 464 -1.23 10.10 22.57
C ASN A 464 -0.20 9.10 22.03
N ASP A 465 -0.01 7.94 22.66
CA ASP A 465 1.02 6.95 22.28
C ASP A 465 0.62 5.48 22.50
N TRP A 466 -0.51 5.21 23.17
CA TRP A 466 -0.98 3.86 23.44
C TRP A 466 -2.44 3.65 23.00
N TYR A 467 -2.65 2.66 22.13
CA TYR A 467 -3.95 2.38 21.50
C TYR A 467 -4.33 0.89 21.51
N TYR A 468 -3.62 0.06 22.28
CA TYR A 468 -3.81 -1.40 22.24
C TYR A 468 -5.25 -1.79 22.61
N ASP A 469 -5.87 -1.04 23.50
CA ASP A 469 -7.25 -1.20 23.92
C ASP A 469 -8.27 -1.08 22.76
N LEU A 470 -8.09 -0.07 21.91
CA LEU A 470 -8.88 0.12 20.70
C LEU A 470 -8.41 -0.79 19.55
N GLU A 471 -7.14 -1.20 19.53
CA GLU A 471 -6.58 -2.00 18.44
C GLU A 471 -6.97 -3.49 18.54
N TYR A 472 -6.98 -4.03 19.76
CA TYR A 472 -7.13 -5.48 20.00
C TYR A 472 -8.22 -5.85 21.01
N GLU A 473 -8.61 -4.95 21.91
CA GLU A 473 -9.41 -5.31 23.08
C GLU A 473 -10.87 -4.83 23.04
N PHE A 474 -11.26 -4.05 22.01
CA PHE A 474 -12.61 -3.51 21.85
C PHE A 474 -13.13 -2.73 23.06
N GLN A 475 -12.21 -2.11 23.79
CA GLN A 475 -12.48 -1.26 24.95
C GLN A 475 -11.66 0.03 24.85
N CYS A 476 -11.94 0.98 25.73
CA CYS A 476 -11.19 2.22 25.77
C CYS A 476 -10.88 2.61 27.21
N GLU A 477 -9.61 2.87 27.48
CA GLU A 477 -9.17 3.55 28.68
C GLU A 477 -9.79 4.96 28.74
N ALA A 478 -10.31 5.31 29.91
CA ALA A 478 -10.87 6.61 30.19
C ALA A 478 -10.53 7.06 31.62
N TYR A 479 -10.71 8.34 31.90
CA TYR A 479 -10.39 8.95 33.19
C TYR A 479 -11.63 9.62 33.77
N PRO A 480 -12.10 9.23 34.97
CA PRO A 480 -13.20 9.91 35.63
C PRO A 480 -12.81 11.36 35.95
N ALA A 481 -13.63 12.33 35.54
CA ALA A 481 -13.45 13.74 35.92
C ALA A 481 -13.62 13.95 37.43
N LEU A 482 -12.82 14.84 38.07
CA LEU A 482 -12.99 15.14 39.50
C LEU A 482 -14.19 16.06 39.76
N SER A 483 -14.61 16.86 38.76
CA SER A 483 -15.87 17.61 38.78
C SER A 483 -16.46 17.73 37.37
N LYS A 484 -17.78 17.99 37.28
CA LYS A 484 -18.51 18.08 36.00
C LYS A 484 -18.03 19.21 35.07
N ASP A 485 -17.44 20.25 35.65
CA ASP A 485 -16.98 21.45 34.93
C ASP A 485 -15.47 21.43 34.64
N GLN A 486 -14.77 20.34 34.99
CA GLN A 486 -13.34 20.25 34.82
C GLN A 486 -12.99 19.84 33.39
N GLN A 487 -12.28 20.72 32.68
CA GLN A 487 -11.63 20.42 31.39
C GLN A 487 -10.16 20.00 31.54
N ALA A 488 -9.67 19.96 32.78
CA ALA A 488 -8.31 19.58 33.12
C ALA A 488 -8.22 18.06 33.31
N ILE A 489 -7.21 17.45 32.69
CA ILE A 489 -6.96 16.02 32.86
C ILE A 489 -6.54 15.79 34.33
N PRO A 490 -7.28 14.97 35.11
CA PRO A 490 -6.87 14.65 36.46
C PRO A 490 -5.53 13.89 36.43
N ASN A 491 -4.78 13.98 37.53
CA ASN A 491 -3.57 13.18 37.73
C ASN A 491 -3.87 11.72 37.31
N PHE A 492 -3.12 11.16 36.34
CA PHE A 492 -3.31 9.85 35.70
C PHE A 492 -3.16 8.65 36.68
N GLN A 493 -3.72 8.73 37.89
CA GLN A 493 -3.52 7.80 38.99
C GLN A 493 -4.61 6.72 39.07
N SER A 494 -5.77 6.90 38.43
CA SER A 494 -6.83 5.87 38.37
C SER A 494 -7.63 5.97 37.06
N SER A 495 -7.19 5.26 36.01
CA SER A 495 -8.02 5.03 34.83
C SER A 495 -9.12 3.99 35.09
N VAL A 496 -10.12 4.03 34.23
CA VAL A 496 -11.20 3.04 34.12
C VAL A 496 -11.29 2.56 32.67
N TRP A 497 -12.00 1.47 32.45
CA TRP A 497 -12.12 0.83 31.15
C TRP A 497 -13.57 0.84 30.69
N LEU A 498 -13.80 1.44 29.51
CA LEU A 498 -15.12 1.53 28.89
C LEU A 498 -15.26 0.45 27.83
N HIS A 499 -16.27 -0.40 27.93
CA HIS A 499 -16.57 -1.39 26.90
C HIS A 499 -18.08 -1.60 26.74
N TRP A 500 -18.49 -2.07 25.57
CA TRP A 500 -19.88 -2.47 25.35
C TRP A 500 -20.16 -3.80 26.05
N CYS A 501 -21.22 -3.87 26.84
CA CYS A 501 -21.67 -5.12 27.44
C CYS A 501 -22.91 -5.62 26.70
N ILE A 502 -22.78 -6.70 25.92
CA ILE A 502 -23.89 -7.30 25.15
C ILE A 502 -25.05 -7.69 26.08
N ASN A 503 -24.78 -8.28 27.24
CA ASN A 503 -25.84 -8.72 28.15
C ASN A 503 -26.65 -7.55 28.75
N LYS A 504 -25.99 -6.41 28.99
CA LYS A 504 -26.64 -5.22 29.56
C LYS A 504 -27.12 -4.23 28.51
N GLN A 505 -26.73 -4.41 27.24
CA GLN A 505 -27.02 -3.51 26.12
C GLN A 505 -26.67 -2.04 26.42
N LEU A 506 -25.52 -1.82 27.06
CA LEU A 506 -25.03 -0.48 27.41
C LEU A 506 -23.50 -0.44 27.52
N LEU A 507 -22.95 0.77 27.48
CA LEU A 507 -21.53 1.02 27.74
C LEU A 507 -21.29 0.96 29.27
N VAL A 508 -20.49 -0.01 29.71
CA VAL A 508 -20.14 -0.20 31.12
C VAL A 508 -18.79 0.43 31.46
N VAL A 509 -18.58 0.65 32.75
CA VAL A 509 -17.33 1.18 33.31
C VAL A 509 -16.74 0.11 34.22
N GLU A 510 -15.53 -0.33 33.91
CA GLU A 510 -14.79 -1.35 34.66
C GLU A 510 -13.56 -0.76 35.32
N LYS A 511 -13.21 -1.28 36.51
CA LYS A 511 -12.06 -0.79 37.29
C LYS A 511 -10.73 -1.37 36.81
N THR A 512 -10.75 -2.54 36.18
CA THR A 512 -9.57 -3.30 35.77
C THR A 512 -9.61 -3.54 34.26
N ARG A 513 -8.43 -3.60 33.63
CA ARG A 513 -8.31 -3.73 32.16
C ARG A 513 -8.86 -5.05 31.64
N ASN A 514 -8.55 -6.13 32.35
CA ASN A 514 -9.14 -7.44 32.14
C ASN A 514 -10.28 -7.63 33.14
N TRP A 515 -11.46 -7.13 32.76
CA TRP A 515 -12.68 -7.25 33.55
C TRP A 515 -13.21 -8.70 33.64
N GLN A 516 -12.70 -9.63 32.82
CA GLN A 516 -13.07 -11.05 32.90
C GLN A 516 -12.33 -11.76 34.04
N GLU A 517 -11.06 -11.44 34.24
CA GLU A 517 -10.20 -12.04 35.26
C GLU A 517 -9.96 -11.11 36.47
N ASN A 518 -10.55 -9.92 36.44
CA ASN A 518 -10.41 -8.87 37.44
C ASN A 518 -8.94 -8.50 37.74
N ASN A 519 -8.15 -8.26 36.68
CA ASN A 519 -6.75 -7.85 36.78
C ASN A 519 -6.40 -6.78 35.72
N ASP A 520 -5.22 -6.16 35.83
CA ASP A 520 -4.77 -5.11 34.91
C ASP A 520 -3.98 -5.64 33.69
N GLY A 521 -4.00 -6.95 33.48
CA GLY A 521 -3.45 -7.59 32.29
C GLY A 521 -4.27 -7.28 31.03
N PRO A 522 -3.75 -7.61 29.84
CA PRO A 522 -4.51 -7.49 28.60
C PRO A 522 -5.71 -8.44 28.59
N LEU A 523 -6.80 -8.06 27.90
CA LEU A 523 -7.96 -8.94 27.67
C LEU A 523 -7.62 -10.19 26.83
N SER A 524 -6.50 -10.14 26.10
CA SER A 524 -5.94 -11.25 25.33
C SER A 524 -4.49 -11.48 25.74
N SER A 525 -4.17 -12.61 26.40
CA SER A 525 -2.78 -13.07 26.37
C SER A 525 -2.46 -13.49 24.92
N ILE A 526 -1.25 -13.18 24.45
CA ILE A 526 -0.79 -13.44 23.08
C ILE A 526 -0.95 -14.91 22.67
N ASP A 527 -0.95 -15.82 23.66
CA ASP A 527 -1.13 -17.27 23.46
C ASP A 527 -2.59 -17.72 23.24
N ASN A 528 -3.60 -16.88 23.55
CA ASN A 528 -5.02 -17.24 23.53
C ASN A 528 -5.86 -16.56 22.43
N LEU A 529 -5.25 -15.89 21.45
CA LEU A 529 -5.98 -15.27 20.32
C LEU A 529 -6.80 -16.28 19.50
N ILE A 530 -6.50 -17.58 19.60
CA ILE A 530 -7.21 -18.67 18.92
C ILE A 530 -8.47 -19.12 19.70
N PHE A 531 -8.57 -18.78 20.99
CA PHE A 531 -9.64 -19.23 21.90
C PHE A 531 -10.55 -18.11 22.43
N LEU A 532 -10.23 -16.85 22.19
CA LEU A 532 -11.17 -15.77 22.45
C LEU A 532 -12.35 -15.89 21.49
N ASN A 533 -13.54 -16.09 22.04
CA ASN A 533 -14.77 -15.93 21.28
C ASN A 533 -14.97 -14.44 20.95
N THR A 534 -14.20 -13.95 19.98
CA THR A 534 -14.18 -12.54 19.53
C THR A 534 -15.52 -12.07 18.97
N ASP A 535 -16.48 -12.98 18.74
CA ASP A 535 -17.84 -12.65 18.33
C ASP A 535 -18.60 -11.83 19.38
N ASN A 536 -18.16 -11.86 20.65
CA ASN A 536 -18.77 -11.11 21.75
C ASN A 536 -18.12 -9.74 22.03
N LEU A 537 -17.03 -9.39 21.33
CA LEU A 537 -16.34 -8.10 21.51
C LEU A 537 -16.69 -7.16 20.36
N ILE A 538 -17.45 -6.10 20.66
CA ILE A 538 -17.89 -5.09 19.69
C ILE A 538 -17.72 -3.68 20.27
N PHE A 539 -17.46 -2.70 19.40
CA PHE A 539 -17.48 -1.30 19.78
C PHE A 539 -18.91 -0.78 19.85
N SER A 540 -19.17 0.13 20.78
CA SER A 540 -20.37 0.97 20.75
C SER A 540 -20.18 2.18 19.83
N LYS A 541 -21.28 2.84 19.44
CA LYS A 541 -21.24 4.04 18.60
C LYS A 541 -20.31 5.12 19.14
N SER A 542 -20.29 5.33 20.45
CA SER A 542 -19.46 6.37 21.05
C SER A 542 -17.97 6.04 20.97
N LEU A 543 -17.59 4.77 21.16
CA LEU A 543 -16.21 4.34 20.96
C LEU A 543 -15.79 4.39 19.49
N VAL A 544 -16.69 4.04 18.56
CA VAL A 544 -16.43 4.23 17.12
C VAL A 544 -16.25 5.72 16.78
N THR A 545 -17.07 6.59 17.36
CA THR A 545 -16.96 8.05 17.19
C THR A 545 -15.62 8.57 17.70
N VAL A 546 -15.12 8.06 18.83
CA VAL A 546 -13.75 8.34 19.32
C VAL A 546 -12.71 7.91 18.28
N ILE A 547 -12.78 6.69 17.76
CA ILE A 547 -11.85 6.18 16.72
C ILE A 547 -11.82 7.11 15.50
N ILE A 548 -12.98 7.57 15.01
CA ILE A 548 -13.05 8.49 13.88
C ILE A 548 -12.46 9.86 14.26
N GLY A 549 -12.79 10.38 15.45
CA GLY A 549 -12.29 11.66 15.93
C GLY A 549 -10.77 11.70 16.10
N LEU A 550 -10.14 10.57 16.44
CA LEU A 550 -8.69 10.45 16.53
C LEU A 550 -7.99 10.75 15.19
N LEU A 551 -8.65 10.65 14.03
CA LEU A 551 -8.07 11.08 12.75
C LEU A 551 -7.80 12.59 12.69
N ALA A 552 -8.50 13.40 13.50
CA ALA A 552 -8.36 14.85 13.52
C ALA A 552 -7.30 15.38 14.49
N GLN A 553 -6.66 14.51 15.28
CA GLN A 553 -5.61 14.92 16.22
C GLN A 553 -4.25 15.10 15.51
N ASP A 554 -3.32 15.84 16.13
CA ASP A 554 -1.95 15.99 15.60
C ASP A 554 -0.93 15.09 16.35
N SER A 555 -1.39 14.32 17.35
CA SER A 555 -0.63 13.25 18.02
C SER A 555 -0.74 11.93 17.24
N ASP A 556 0.31 11.10 17.30
CA ASP A 556 0.45 9.78 16.65
C ASP A 556 -0.56 9.44 15.53
N THR A 557 -0.39 10.09 14.37
CA THR A 557 -1.29 9.91 13.23
C THR A 557 -1.22 8.53 12.61
N TYR A 558 -0.12 7.79 12.80
CA TYR A 558 0.06 6.47 12.20
C TYR A 558 -0.88 5.45 12.85
N LYS A 559 -0.91 5.40 14.18
CA LYS A 559 -1.78 4.47 14.91
C LYS A 559 -3.27 4.79 14.74
N ALA A 560 -3.65 6.07 14.76
CA ALA A 560 -5.02 6.48 14.50
C ALA A 560 -5.51 6.03 13.11
N ASN A 561 -4.69 6.23 12.07
CA ASN A 561 -5.00 5.78 10.70
C ASN A 561 -5.15 4.25 10.64
N PHE A 562 -4.20 3.51 11.23
CA PHE A 562 -4.23 2.05 11.25
C PHE A 562 -5.52 1.49 11.89
N ILE A 563 -5.93 2.03 13.04
CA ILE A 563 -7.13 1.58 13.76
C ILE A 563 -8.39 1.90 12.96
N PHE A 564 -8.45 3.10 12.36
CA PHE A 564 -9.56 3.47 11.48
C PHE A 564 -9.67 2.50 10.29
N GLU A 565 -8.57 2.30 9.55
CA GLU A 565 -8.53 1.40 8.39
C GLU A 565 -8.92 -0.04 8.76
N LYS A 566 -8.44 -0.54 9.90
CA LYS A 566 -8.80 -1.87 10.43
C LYS A 566 -10.30 -1.99 10.70
N ASN A 567 -10.94 -0.96 11.25
CA ASN A 567 -12.37 -0.96 11.54
C ASN A 567 -13.23 -0.76 10.29
N VAL A 568 -12.74 -0.03 9.28
CA VAL A 568 -13.35 0.00 7.94
C VAL A 568 -13.30 -1.39 7.30
N LYS A 569 -12.13 -2.05 7.28
CA LYS A 569 -11.96 -3.39 6.71
C LYS A 569 -12.82 -4.47 7.39
N LYS A 570 -13.24 -4.24 8.64
CA LYS A 570 -14.13 -5.12 9.42
C LYS A 570 -15.63 -4.80 9.24
N GLY A 571 -15.97 -3.76 8.48
CA GLY A 571 -17.34 -3.27 8.32
C GLY A 571 -17.91 -2.56 9.56
N ILE A 572 -17.08 -2.18 10.54
CA ILE A 572 -17.51 -1.47 11.76
C ILE A 572 -17.69 0.03 11.47
N ILE A 573 -16.84 0.60 10.61
CA ILE A 573 -16.97 1.98 10.13
C ILE A 573 -17.40 1.93 8.68
N ASP A 574 -18.58 2.47 8.40
CA ASP A 574 -19.13 2.67 7.06
C ASP A 574 -19.46 4.15 6.81
N ALA A 575 -20.03 4.45 5.63
CA ALA A 575 -20.34 5.82 5.23
C ALA A 575 -21.39 6.50 6.14
N ASP A 576 -22.35 5.74 6.69
CA ASP A 576 -23.38 6.25 7.61
C ASP A 576 -22.79 6.57 8.98
N THR A 577 -21.98 5.66 9.51
CA THR A 577 -21.24 5.88 10.77
C THR A 577 -20.33 7.09 10.65
N MET A 578 -19.63 7.23 9.52
CA MET A 578 -18.80 8.40 9.22
C MET A 578 -19.64 9.68 9.14
N ARG A 579 -20.82 9.63 8.50
CA ARG A 579 -21.74 10.76 8.38
C ARG A 579 -22.22 11.25 9.74
N LYS A 580 -22.64 10.33 10.61
CA LYS A 580 -23.09 10.65 11.98
C LYS A 580 -21.96 11.30 12.79
N ALA A 581 -20.73 10.80 12.66
CA ALA A 581 -19.58 11.36 13.33
C ALA A 581 -19.24 12.77 12.83
N ILE A 582 -19.19 13.01 11.52
CA ILE A 582 -18.87 14.35 10.99
C ILE A 582 -19.93 15.39 11.35
N ILE A 583 -21.23 15.03 11.33
CA ILE A 583 -22.30 15.93 11.76
C ILE A 583 -22.08 16.36 13.21
N LEU A 584 -21.77 15.42 14.11
CA LEU A 584 -21.43 15.74 15.51
C LEU A 584 -20.19 16.63 15.60
N PHE A 585 -19.14 16.35 14.83
CA PHE A 585 -17.87 17.07 14.92
C PHE A 585 -17.94 18.52 14.44
N LEU A 586 -18.85 18.84 13.52
CA LEU A 586 -19.03 20.20 13.02
C LEU A 586 -19.49 21.20 14.09
N ASP A 587 -20.08 20.71 15.19
CA ASP A 587 -20.49 21.52 16.34
C ASP A 587 -19.30 21.90 17.26
N TYR A 588 -18.11 21.31 17.07
CA TYR A 588 -16.95 21.50 17.95
C TYR A 588 -15.78 22.19 17.24
N PRO A 589 -15.48 23.47 17.55
CA PRO A 589 -14.48 24.26 16.82
C PRO A 589 -13.03 23.76 16.98
N ASP A 590 -12.73 23.01 18.05
CA ASP A 590 -11.42 22.42 18.31
C ASP A 590 -11.06 21.26 17.36
N LEU A 591 -12.06 20.69 16.69
CA LEU A 591 -11.91 19.61 15.71
C LEU A 591 -12.04 20.18 14.30
N SER A 592 -10.96 20.14 13.53
CA SER A 592 -10.99 20.61 12.14
C SER A 592 -11.32 19.47 11.17
N PRO A 593 -12.41 19.55 10.38
CA PRO A 593 -12.73 18.55 9.36
C PRO A 593 -11.64 18.35 8.31
N ALA A 594 -10.86 19.40 8.03
CA ALA A 594 -9.72 19.33 7.11
C ALA A 594 -8.65 18.33 7.55
N LYS A 595 -8.57 18.01 8.85
CA LYS A 595 -7.62 17.02 9.38
C LYS A 595 -8.11 15.58 9.17
N LEU A 596 -9.42 15.34 9.25
CA LEU A 596 -10.01 14.02 9.03
C LEU A 596 -9.68 13.49 7.62
N ILE A 597 -9.75 14.36 6.61
CA ILE A 597 -9.53 13.98 5.22
C ILE A 597 -8.05 13.82 4.83
N ARG A 598 -7.09 14.02 5.75
CA ARG A 598 -5.65 13.80 5.49
C ARG A 598 -5.38 12.35 5.08
N LEU A 599 -6.12 11.40 5.65
CA LEU A 599 -5.97 9.99 5.32
C LEU A 599 -6.42 9.69 3.87
N LEU A 600 -7.49 10.35 3.41
CA LEU A 600 -8.01 10.20 2.04
C LEU A 600 -6.99 10.59 0.95
N GLU A 601 -6.04 11.49 1.27
CA GLU A 601 -4.94 11.86 0.36
C GLU A 601 -4.01 10.68 0.05
N LYS A 602 -3.83 9.80 1.03
CA LYS A 602 -2.93 8.65 0.96
C LYS A 602 -3.66 7.35 0.62
N LYS A 603 -5.00 7.35 0.73
CA LYS A 603 -5.86 6.16 0.59
C LYS A 603 -7.15 6.52 -0.15
N PRO A 604 -7.11 6.68 -1.50
CA PRO A 604 -8.29 6.93 -2.32
C PRO A 604 -9.40 5.89 -2.18
N SER A 605 -9.06 4.63 -1.88
CA SER A 605 -10.05 3.54 -1.67
C SER A 605 -11.02 3.82 -0.52
N LEU A 606 -10.72 4.78 0.36
CA LEU A 606 -11.61 5.22 1.43
C LEU A 606 -12.61 6.29 0.97
N LEU A 607 -12.56 6.72 -0.30
CA LEU A 607 -13.46 7.72 -0.87
C LEU A 607 -14.95 7.42 -0.64
N PRO A 608 -15.45 6.17 -0.78
CA PRO A 608 -16.87 5.86 -0.50
C PRO A 608 -17.29 6.22 0.93
N ILE A 609 -16.38 6.16 1.90
CA ILE A 609 -16.63 6.46 3.31
C ILE A 609 -16.46 7.95 3.56
N PHE A 610 -15.39 8.57 3.05
CA PHE A 610 -15.13 10.00 3.24
C PHE A 610 -16.00 10.91 2.39
N CYS A 611 -16.72 10.38 1.39
CA CYS A 611 -17.65 11.15 0.58
C CYS A 611 -18.71 11.86 1.47
N SER A 612 -19.20 11.20 2.52
CA SER A 612 -20.11 11.81 3.49
C SER A 612 -19.49 13.00 4.22
N VAL A 613 -18.19 12.96 4.52
CA VAL A 613 -17.45 14.10 5.10
C VAL A 613 -17.43 15.28 4.15
N LEU A 614 -17.12 15.03 2.86
CA LEU A 614 -17.08 16.09 1.84
C LEU A 614 -18.44 16.77 1.70
N ILE A 615 -19.50 15.98 1.60
CA ILE A 615 -20.88 16.45 1.41
C ILE A 615 -21.37 17.22 2.64
N GLU A 616 -21.27 16.65 3.84
CA GLU A 616 -21.79 17.30 5.06
C GLU A 616 -21.03 18.57 5.40
N CYS A 617 -19.71 18.61 5.16
CA CYS A 617 -18.91 19.84 5.34
C CYS A 617 -19.37 20.97 4.40
N ILE A 618 -19.61 20.67 3.12
CA ILE A 618 -20.07 21.64 2.13
C ILE A 618 -21.49 22.11 2.47
N LYS A 619 -22.37 21.19 2.88
CA LYS A 619 -23.73 21.50 3.32
C LYS A 619 -23.74 22.41 4.54
N PHE A 620 -22.93 22.09 5.55
CA PHE A 620 -22.78 22.90 6.76
C PHE A 620 -22.32 24.32 6.43
N VAL A 621 -21.24 24.47 5.66
CA VAL A 621 -20.73 25.80 5.28
C VAL A 621 -21.71 26.55 4.38
N GLY A 622 -22.43 25.87 3.49
CA GLY A 622 -23.50 26.47 2.71
C GLY A 622 -24.61 27.06 3.58
N ASN A 623 -25.00 26.36 4.65
CA ASN A 623 -25.97 26.87 5.62
C ASN A 623 -25.43 28.09 6.39
N LEU A 624 -24.17 28.07 6.81
CA LEU A 624 -23.52 29.24 7.43
C LEU A 624 -23.53 30.45 6.50
N VAL A 625 -23.22 30.24 5.21
CA VAL A 625 -23.25 31.31 4.20
C VAL A 625 -24.66 31.89 4.04
N LYS A 626 -25.71 31.06 4.04
CA LYS A 626 -27.11 31.54 4.01
C LYS A 626 -27.47 32.39 5.22
N GLN A 627 -26.92 32.05 6.38
CA GLN A 627 -27.10 32.79 7.63
C GLN A 627 -26.25 34.06 7.70
N GLY A 628 -25.42 34.33 6.68
CA GLY A 628 -24.53 35.50 6.64
C GLY A 628 -23.27 35.34 7.50
N GLU A 629 -22.98 34.12 7.96
CA GLU A 629 -21.81 33.83 8.78
C GLU A 629 -20.52 33.74 7.95
N LYS A 630 -19.38 33.82 8.66
CA LYS A 630 -18.06 33.78 8.03
C LYS A 630 -17.73 32.37 7.54
N ILE A 631 -17.31 32.28 6.28
CA ILE A 631 -16.80 31.03 5.68
C ILE A 631 -15.57 30.54 6.47
N PRO A 632 -15.60 29.34 7.06
CA PRO A 632 -14.46 28.80 7.79
C PRO A 632 -13.27 28.51 6.87
N ALA A 633 -12.04 28.82 7.30
CA ALA A 633 -10.86 28.64 6.46
C ALA A 633 -10.61 27.18 6.03
N TRP A 634 -10.98 26.21 6.88
CA TRP A 634 -10.79 24.78 6.65
C TRP A 634 -11.57 24.23 5.44
N ILE A 635 -12.64 24.90 4.99
CA ILE A 635 -13.44 24.46 3.83
C ILE A 635 -12.61 24.40 2.55
N ASN A 636 -11.56 25.22 2.44
CA ASN A 636 -10.68 25.20 1.28
C ASN A 636 -10.06 23.82 1.06
N ARG A 637 -9.70 23.11 2.14
CA ARG A 637 -9.10 21.78 2.04
C ARG A 637 -10.12 20.73 1.62
N ILE A 638 -11.36 20.84 2.09
CA ILE A 638 -12.47 19.98 1.66
C ILE A 638 -12.78 20.18 0.17
N LEU A 639 -12.82 21.43 -0.28
CA LEU A 639 -13.04 21.76 -1.69
C LEU A 639 -11.88 21.29 -2.57
N ASP A 640 -10.63 21.41 -2.12
CA ASP A 640 -9.47 20.85 -2.83
C ASP A 640 -9.62 19.35 -3.01
N MET A 641 -10.01 18.63 -1.95
CA MET A 641 -10.22 17.18 -2.03
C MET A 641 -11.35 16.82 -2.99
N SER A 642 -12.45 17.56 -2.93
CA SER A 642 -13.62 17.36 -3.78
C SER A 642 -13.29 17.61 -5.25
N LEU A 643 -12.46 18.62 -5.55
CA LEU A 643 -11.94 18.89 -6.90
C LEU A 643 -11.04 17.78 -7.40
N THR A 644 -10.11 17.29 -6.57
CA THR A 644 -9.23 16.16 -6.90
C THR A 644 -10.04 14.92 -7.28
N TYR A 645 -11.10 14.61 -6.54
CA TYR A 645 -11.94 13.43 -6.77
C TYR A 645 -13.19 13.68 -7.62
N ALA A 646 -13.34 14.87 -8.23
CA ALA A 646 -14.53 15.22 -9.01
C ALA A 646 -14.90 14.19 -10.09
N PRO A 647 -13.95 13.61 -10.87
CA PRO A 647 -14.27 12.56 -11.85
C PRO A 647 -14.93 11.33 -11.21
N TYR A 648 -14.43 10.89 -10.05
CA TYR A 648 -14.98 9.74 -9.32
C TYR A 648 -16.33 10.06 -8.70
N LEU A 649 -16.50 11.25 -8.12
CA LEU A 649 -17.77 11.68 -7.51
C LEU A 649 -18.90 11.81 -8.54
N LYS A 650 -18.56 12.30 -9.75
CA LYS A 650 -19.49 12.34 -10.89
C LYS A 650 -19.85 10.93 -11.36
N GLU A 651 -18.87 10.05 -11.51
CA GLU A 651 -19.11 8.67 -11.92
C GLU A 651 -19.91 7.88 -10.85
N ALA A 652 -19.68 8.14 -9.56
CA ALA A 652 -20.44 7.56 -8.47
C ALA A 652 -21.91 8.00 -8.50
N THR A 653 -22.16 9.27 -8.82
CA THR A 653 -23.52 9.79 -9.05
C THR A 653 -24.18 9.07 -10.23
N ARG A 654 -23.45 8.96 -11.36
CA ARG A 654 -23.94 8.29 -12.58
C ARG A 654 -24.29 6.81 -12.36
N ARG A 655 -23.51 6.12 -11.54
CA ARG A 655 -23.73 4.71 -11.16
C ARG A 655 -24.69 4.54 -9.97
N SER A 656 -25.31 5.62 -9.49
CA SER A 656 -26.25 5.62 -8.35
C SER A 656 -25.67 5.10 -7.03
N TYR A 657 -24.36 5.29 -6.82
CA TYR A 657 -23.72 5.03 -5.52
C TYR A 657 -23.96 6.14 -4.49
N LEU A 658 -24.28 7.35 -4.95
CA LEU A 658 -24.73 8.44 -4.09
C LEU A 658 -26.26 8.47 -4.02
N THR A 659 -26.78 8.79 -2.84
CA THR A 659 -28.22 9.04 -2.69
C THR A 659 -28.64 10.28 -3.49
N GLU A 660 -29.92 10.39 -3.83
CA GLU A 660 -30.43 11.56 -4.55
C GLU A 660 -30.09 12.89 -3.81
N PRO A 661 -30.27 13.02 -2.47
CA PRO A 661 -29.84 14.23 -1.75
C PRO A 661 -28.33 14.49 -1.82
N ASP A 662 -27.50 13.44 -1.74
CA ASP A 662 -26.04 13.56 -1.79
C ASP A 662 -25.56 14.02 -3.18
N SER A 663 -26.20 13.52 -4.24
CA SER A 663 -25.88 13.88 -5.63
C SER A 663 -26.12 15.36 -5.95
N GLN A 664 -26.94 16.05 -5.16
CA GLN A 664 -27.24 17.46 -5.34
C GLN A 664 -26.19 18.39 -4.73
N TRP A 665 -25.26 17.87 -3.92
CA TRP A 665 -24.22 18.66 -3.24
C TRP A 665 -24.78 19.92 -2.56
N GLN A 666 -25.81 19.73 -1.74
CA GLN A 666 -26.50 20.83 -1.06
C GLN A 666 -25.49 21.76 -0.35
N GLY A 667 -25.65 23.07 -0.51
CA GLY A 667 -24.74 24.08 0.03
C GLY A 667 -23.61 24.51 -0.92
N LEU A 668 -23.27 23.71 -1.94
CA LEU A 668 -22.19 24.06 -2.88
C LEU A 668 -22.49 25.32 -3.69
N ALA A 669 -23.71 25.43 -4.22
CA ALA A 669 -24.17 26.61 -4.95
C ALA A 669 -24.18 27.86 -4.07
N ASP A 670 -24.54 27.70 -2.79
CA ASP A 670 -24.59 28.79 -1.82
C ASP A 670 -23.18 29.36 -1.56
N ILE A 671 -22.18 28.48 -1.40
CA ILE A 671 -20.77 28.89 -1.29
C ILE A 671 -20.30 29.56 -2.59
N ALA A 672 -20.63 28.99 -3.75
CA ALA A 672 -20.23 29.53 -5.06
C ALA A 672 -20.82 30.93 -5.35
N GLN A 673 -21.99 31.24 -4.78
CA GLN A 673 -22.68 32.52 -4.94
C GLN A 673 -22.41 33.52 -3.80
N ALA A 674 -21.61 33.14 -2.80
CA ALA A 674 -21.29 34.02 -1.68
C ALA A 674 -20.65 35.33 -2.15
N LYS A 675 -21.06 36.46 -1.56
CA LYS A 675 -20.53 37.81 -1.88
C LYS A 675 -19.05 37.98 -1.53
N ALA A 676 -18.50 37.11 -0.67
CA ALA A 676 -17.13 37.17 -0.21
C ALA A 676 -16.14 36.85 -1.36
N LYS A 677 -15.19 37.75 -1.64
CA LYS A 677 -14.06 37.46 -2.54
C LYS A 677 -13.06 36.55 -1.82
N SER A 678 -13.24 35.23 -1.94
CA SER A 678 -12.34 34.24 -1.33
C SER A 678 -12.00 33.09 -2.26
N VAL A 679 -10.86 32.44 -2.00
CA VAL A 679 -10.41 31.25 -2.74
C VAL A 679 -11.45 30.12 -2.70
N ALA A 680 -12.13 29.96 -1.57
CA ALA A 680 -13.18 28.95 -1.40
C ALA A 680 -14.34 29.14 -2.38
N VAL A 681 -14.74 30.38 -2.65
CA VAL A 681 -15.81 30.69 -3.61
C VAL A 681 -15.42 30.30 -5.03
N ASN A 682 -14.18 30.57 -5.44
CA ASN A 682 -13.69 30.18 -6.77
C ASN A 682 -13.61 28.65 -6.93
N LYS A 683 -13.12 27.95 -5.90
CA LYS A 683 -13.08 26.47 -5.87
C LYS A 683 -14.47 25.86 -5.92
N ALA A 684 -15.44 26.43 -5.19
CA ALA A 684 -16.83 25.98 -5.22
C ALA A 684 -17.47 26.16 -6.60
N LYS A 685 -17.20 27.28 -7.30
CA LYS A 685 -17.63 27.48 -8.70
C LYS A 685 -17.05 26.42 -9.63
N GLN A 686 -15.75 26.18 -9.54
CA GLN A 686 -15.08 25.17 -10.35
C GLN A 686 -15.65 23.76 -10.09
N LEU A 687 -15.85 23.40 -8.82
CA LEU A 687 -16.41 22.11 -8.45
C LEU A 687 -17.85 21.95 -8.97
N LEU A 688 -18.67 23.00 -8.87
CA LEU A 688 -20.02 23.02 -9.39
C LEU A 688 -20.07 22.82 -10.92
N GLU A 689 -19.09 23.35 -11.66
CA GLU A 689 -18.97 23.12 -13.09
C GLU A 689 -18.57 21.68 -13.44
N LEU A 690 -17.67 21.06 -12.65
CA LEU A 690 -17.21 19.70 -12.88
C LEU A 690 -18.25 18.63 -12.54
N LEU A 691 -19.14 18.91 -11.58
CA LEU A 691 -20.16 17.97 -11.10
C LEU A 691 -21.49 18.05 -11.87
N LYS A 692 -21.69 19.08 -12.72
CA LYS A 692 -22.73 19.07 -13.76
C LYS A 692 -22.42 18.02 -14.82
#